data_AF-A0A4D6NP91-F1
#
_entry.id   AF-A0A4D6NP91-F1
#
_cell.length_a   1.000
_cell.length_b   1.000
_cell.length_c   1.000
_cell.angle_alpha   90.00
_cell.angle_beta   90.00
_cell.angle_gamma   90.00
#
_symmetry.space_group_name_H-M   'P 1'
#
loop_
_entity.id
_entity.type
_entity.pdbx_description
1 polymer ?
#
loop_
_entity_poly.entity_id
_entity_poly.type
_entity_poly.pdbx_seq_one_letter_code
_entity_poly.pdbx_strand_id
1 'polypeptide(L)'
;MGDLWLASLTILLTIMGSQGQLKTGFYSSSCPNAEATVRSTVQSYFNKDPTIAPALLRLHFHDCFVQGCDGSVLIAGSSAERNALPNAGLRGFEVIEDAKSQLEAKCPGVVSCADILALAARDAVDLSDGPSWSVPTGRRDGRVSLSSQASNMPSPLDPVSVQRKKFSDKGLDDHDLVTLVGAHTIGQTECRFFSYRLYNFTTTGNSDPTINQDFIAQLQALCPNKGNGLKRVSLDIDSPTKFDVSFFKNVRDGNAILESDQRLWGDPATQSIVQDYAGNIRGLLGLKFDYEFRKAMVKLGSVEVKTGTQGEIRKVLPFRNGRPLASSGSSDTWQLAWMRLEEVKRLLGVNLSADSFVYLGYDADEDSVYWAIDLSRESSLVAEFGAMKLCFVELRTLMVATDWVDLKAMGNLAIAGHARALLEWYNISRFCGHCGEKTVPMEAGRRKQCSDESCKKRIYPRVDPVVIMLVIDSENDRALLSKQSRFVPRMWSCLAGFIEPGESLEEAVRRETWEEVGIEVGEVVYHSSQPWPVGPNSMPCQLMVGFFAYAKSLEINVDKEELEDAQWHSREEVRKALAFTEYKKAQQTAASKVEQMCKGVEKTHSLSKEFNVESGELAPMFVPGPFAIAHHLISSWAFPDKDVNGIECRSKQPSGSMSNL
;
A
#
# COMPACT_ATOMS: atom_id res chain seq x y z
N MET A 1 38.17 54.67 -14.29
CA MET A 1 37.87 53.48 -15.10
C MET A 1 38.45 52.27 -14.38
N GLY A 2 37.61 51.45 -13.77
CA GLY A 2 38.02 50.21 -13.11
C GLY A 2 37.23 49.94 -11.84
N ASP A 3 35.94 49.64 -11.95
CA ASP A 3 35.13 49.13 -10.84
C ASP A 3 35.13 47.60 -10.87
N LEU A 4 35.63 47.01 -9.78
CA LEU A 4 35.54 45.59 -9.47
C LEU A 4 34.11 45.20 -9.10
N TRP A 5 33.55 44.20 -9.78
CA TRP A 5 32.41 43.43 -9.30
C TRP A 5 32.76 41.94 -9.33
N LEU A 6 32.90 41.35 -8.14
CA LEU A 6 32.94 39.90 -7.92
C LEU A 6 31.51 39.35 -8.11
N ALA A 7 31.29 38.60 -9.18
CA ALA A 7 30.09 37.79 -9.34
C ALA A 7 30.27 36.45 -8.59
N SER A 8 29.55 36.28 -7.49
CA SER A 8 29.44 35.02 -6.77
C SER A 8 28.54 34.06 -7.56
N LEU A 9 29.08 32.93 -8.00
CA LEU A 9 28.36 31.89 -8.74
C LEU A 9 27.62 30.99 -7.72
N THR A 10 26.37 31.32 -7.40
CA THR A 10 25.48 30.40 -6.68
C THR A 10 25.06 29.27 -7.62
N ILE A 11 25.66 28.09 -7.43
CA ILE A 11 25.18 26.83 -8.03
C ILE A 11 23.84 26.49 -7.35
N LEU A 12 22.75 26.83 -8.03
CA LEU A 12 21.42 26.33 -7.71
C LEU A 12 21.40 24.85 -8.14
N LEU A 13 21.69 23.93 -7.21
CA LEU A 13 21.40 22.50 -7.38
C LEU A 13 19.87 22.34 -7.42
N THR A 14 19.29 22.51 -8.59
CA THR A 14 17.97 21.96 -8.91
C THR A 14 18.08 20.45 -8.80
N ILE A 15 17.61 19.88 -7.69
CA ILE A 15 17.34 18.45 -7.57
C ILE A 15 16.23 18.16 -8.58
N MET A 16 16.62 17.84 -9.81
CA MET A 16 15.71 17.23 -10.77
C MET A 16 15.40 15.83 -10.23
N GLY A 17 14.21 15.66 -9.66
CA GLY A 17 13.66 14.34 -9.39
C GLY A 17 13.68 13.53 -10.69
N SER A 18 14.53 12.51 -10.75
CA SER A 18 14.61 11.57 -11.85
C SER A 18 13.27 10.83 -11.96
N GLN A 19 12.44 11.23 -12.93
CA GLN A 19 11.32 10.42 -13.42
C GLN A 19 11.90 9.08 -13.90
N GLY A 20 11.73 8.01 -13.13
CA GLY A 20 12.37 6.73 -13.40
C GLY A 20 11.81 6.06 -14.66
N GLN A 21 12.44 6.26 -15.82
CA GLN A 21 12.13 5.52 -17.04
C GLN A 21 12.33 4.01 -16.84
N LEU A 22 11.58 3.19 -17.59
CA LEU A 22 11.80 1.76 -17.65
C LEU A 22 13.25 1.47 -18.08
N LYS A 23 13.92 0.54 -17.40
CA LYS A 23 15.30 0.16 -17.74
C LYS A 23 15.48 -1.34 -17.63
N THR A 24 16.35 -1.90 -18.47
CA THR A 24 16.81 -3.27 -18.30
C THR A 24 17.61 -3.37 -17.00
N GLY A 25 17.38 -4.44 -16.24
CA GLY A 25 18.02 -4.62 -14.94
C GLY A 25 17.54 -3.65 -13.86
N PHE A 26 16.29 -3.16 -13.92
CA PHE A 26 15.74 -2.26 -12.89
C PHE A 26 15.89 -2.82 -11.46
N TYR A 27 15.72 -4.13 -11.31
CA TYR A 27 15.80 -4.85 -10.03
C TYR A 27 17.18 -5.39 -9.69
N SER A 28 18.24 -5.05 -10.44
CA SER A 28 19.56 -5.69 -10.28
C SER A 28 20.18 -5.54 -8.90
N SER A 29 19.87 -4.45 -8.18
CA SER A 29 20.33 -4.19 -6.81
C SER A 29 19.28 -4.51 -5.74
N SER A 30 18.00 -4.28 -6.03
CA SER A 30 16.91 -4.40 -5.06
C SER A 30 16.28 -5.80 -4.99
N CYS A 31 16.25 -6.53 -6.11
CA CYS A 31 15.85 -7.93 -6.15
C CYS A 31 16.60 -8.68 -7.28
N PRO A 32 17.88 -9.04 -7.06
CA PRO A 32 18.74 -9.58 -8.13
C PRO A 32 18.20 -10.85 -8.80
N ASN A 33 17.42 -11.65 -8.07
CA ASN A 33 16.84 -12.90 -8.56
C ASN A 33 15.42 -12.73 -9.14
N ALA A 34 14.97 -11.50 -9.41
CA ALA A 34 13.61 -11.22 -9.84
C ALA A 34 13.24 -11.95 -11.15
N GLU A 35 13.97 -11.67 -12.23
CA GLU A 35 13.71 -12.28 -13.55
C GLU A 35 13.85 -13.80 -13.51
N ALA A 36 14.87 -14.31 -12.82
CA ALA A 36 15.09 -15.75 -12.69
C ALA A 36 13.95 -16.46 -11.95
N THR A 37 13.39 -15.82 -10.92
CA THR A 37 12.25 -16.35 -10.17
C THR A 37 11.01 -16.41 -11.08
N VAL A 38 10.66 -15.32 -11.78
CA VAL A 38 9.53 -15.31 -12.73
C VAL A 38 9.71 -16.40 -13.80
N ARG A 39 10.90 -16.48 -14.40
CA ARG A 39 11.21 -17.50 -15.42
C ARG A 39 11.00 -18.91 -14.90
N SER A 40 11.49 -19.20 -13.70
CA SER A 40 11.36 -20.54 -13.09
C SER A 40 9.91 -20.92 -12.81
N THR A 41 9.10 -19.95 -12.35
CA THR A 41 7.67 -20.15 -12.14
C THR A 41 6.96 -20.41 -13.45
N VAL A 42 7.17 -19.57 -14.48
CA VAL A 42 6.54 -19.75 -15.79
C VAL A 42 6.92 -21.09 -16.41
N GLN A 43 8.20 -21.48 -16.37
CA GLN A 43 8.66 -22.79 -16.85
C GLN A 43 7.97 -23.95 -16.12
N SER A 44 7.80 -23.87 -14.80
CA SER A 44 7.15 -24.90 -14.00
C SER A 44 5.69 -25.12 -14.43
N TYR A 45 4.96 -24.03 -14.69
CA TYR A 45 3.59 -24.11 -15.19
C TYR A 45 3.54 -24.58 -16.65
N PHE A 46 4.45 -24.09 -17.50
CA PHE A 46 4.54 -24.48 -18.90
C PHE A 46 4.81 -25.98 -19.08
N ASN A 47 5.69 -26.55 -18.26
CA ASN A 47 5.98 -27.99 -18.29
C ASN A 47 4.77 -28.87 -17.93
N LYS A 48 3.80 -28.32 -17.20
CA LYS A 48 2.54 -29.01 -16.86
C LYS A 48 1.45 -28.77 -17.90
N ASP A 49 1.35 -27.52 -18.37
CA ASP A 49 0.40 -27.08 -19.38
C ASP A 49 1.07 -26.11 -20.36
N PRO A 50 1.56 -26.59 -21.53
CA PRO A 50 2.18 -25.72 -22.53
C PRO A 50 1.25 -24.62 -23.05
N THR A 51 -0.07 -24.81 -22.92
CA THR A 51 -1.04 -23.82 -23.37
C THR A 51 -1.04 -22.56 -22.48
N ILE A 52 -0.32 -22.57 -21.35
CA ILE A 52 -0.15 -21.39 -20.50
C ILE A 52 0.65 -20.28 -21.20
N ALA A 53 1.55 -20.62 -22.13
CA ALA A 53 2.35 -19.65 -22.85
C ALA A 53 1.49 -18.63 -23.63
N PRO A 54 0.59 -19.05 -24.54
CA PRO A 54 -0.30 -18.10 -25.21
C PRO A 54 -1.24 -17.38 -24.24
N ALA A 55 -1.57 -17.98 -23.10
CA ALA A 55 -2.40 -17.31 -22.09
C ALA A 55 -1.69 -16.13 -21.41
N LEU A 56 -0.43 -16.29 -21.02
CA LEU A 56 0.37 -15.24 -20.39
C LEU A 56 0.69 -14.11 -21.38
N LEU A 57 1.01 -14.47 -22.62
CA LEU A 57 1.22 -13.49 -23.69
C LEU A 57 -0.05 -12.65 -23.94
N ARG A 58 -1.20 -13.30 -24.04
CA ARG A 58 -2.50 -12.62 -24.15
C ARG A 58 -2.78 -11.76 -22.92
N LEU A 59 -2.52 -12.27 -21.72
CA LEU A 59 -2.77 -11.54 -20.47
C LEU A 59 -2.00 -10.21 -20.42
N HIS A 60 -0.73 -10.21 -20.85
CA HIS A 60 0.07 -8.98 -20.92
C HIS A 60 -0.44 -8.00 -21.99
N PHE A 61 -0.84 -8.48 -23.17
CA PHE A 61 -1.47 -7.61 -24.19
C PHE A 61 -2.75 -6.94 -23.66
N HIS A 62 -3.59 -7.72 -22.97
CA HIS A 62 -4.84 -7.24 -22.39
C HIS A 62 -4.63 -6.22 -21.27
N ASP A 63 -3.55 -6.35 -20.49
CA ASP A 63 -3.12 -5.32 -19.54
C ASP A 63 -2.75 -4.02 -20.28
N CYS A 64 -1.78 -4.10 -21.20
CA CYS A 64 -1.23 -2.93 -21.87
C CYS A 64 -2.24 -2.13 -22.69
N PHE A 65 -3.28 -2.77 -23.25
CA PHE A 65 -4.28 -2.08 -24.04
C PHE A 65 -5.36 -1.37 -23.21
N VAL A 66 -5.45 -1.63 -21.90
CA VAL A 66 -6.42 -1.00 -21.00
C VAL A 66 -5.67 -0.15 -19.96
N GLN A 67 -5.71 1.18 -20.11
CA GLN A 67 -4.98 2.14 -19.27
C GLN A 67 -3.44 1.98 -19.21
N GLY A 68 -2.85 1.16 -20.08
CA GLY A 68 -1.40 0.95 -20.13
C GLY A 68 -0.95 -0.29 -19.36
N CYS A 69 0.34 -0.63 -19.46
CA CYS A 69 0.87 -1.82 -18.80
C CYS A 69 1.07 -1.55 -17.29
N ASP A 70 0.00 -1.66 -16.51
CA ASP A 70 -0.02 -1.33 -15.09
C ASP A 70 -0.53 -2.47 -14.20
N GLY A 71 -0.74 -3.68 -14.71
CA GLY A 71 -1.27 -4.79 -13.92
C GLY A 71 -2.73 -4.63 -13.48
N SER A 72 -3.47 -3.63 -13.99
CA SER A 72 -4.89 -3.43 -13.67
C SER A 72 -5.75 -4.64 -14.02
N VAL A 73 -5.40 -5.38 -15.06
CA VAL A 73 -6.08 -6.64 -15.45
C VAL A 73 -6.05 -7.70 -14.34
N LEU A 74 -5.08 -7.61 -13.42
CA LEU A 74 -4.93 -8.54 -12.29
C LEU A 74 -5.85 -8.19 -11.12
N ILE A 75 -6.51 -7.05 -11.12
CA ILE A 75 -7.42 -6.67 -10.04
C ILE A 75 -8.74 -7.45 -10.20
N ALA A 76 -9.19 -8.09 -9.11
CA ALA A 76 -10.46 -8.79 -9.07
C ALA A 76 -11.56 -7.95 -8.42
N GLY A 77 -12.80 -8.10 -8.90
CA GLY A 77 -13.99 -7.40 -8.40
C GLY A 77 -15.15 -7.53 -9.38
N SER A 78 -16.38 -7.21 -8.95
CA SER A 78 -17.57 -7.31 -9.82
C SER A 78 -17.53 -6.36 -11.02
N SER A 79 -16.92 -5.18 -10.85
CA SER A 79 -16.72 -4.18 -11.90
C SER A 79 -15.38 -4.29 -12.62
N ALA A 80 -14.52 -5.27 -12.28
CA ALA A 80 -13.16 -5.34 -12.78
C ALA A 80 -13.08 -5.72 -14.26
N GLU A 81 -11.96 -5.39 -14.91
CA GLU A 81 -11.69 -5.73 -16.30
C GLU A 81 -11.82 -7.21 -16.59
N ARG A 82 -11.49 -8.09 -15.63
CA ARG A 82 -11.63 -9.55 -15.78
C ARG A 82 -13.03 -9.97 -16.22
N ASN A 83 -14.07 -9.19 -15.91
CA ASN A 83 -15.46 -9.48 -16.26
C ASN A 83 -15.89 -8.83 -17.59
N ALA A 84 -15.02 -8.07 -18.25
CA ALA A 84 -15.32 -7.49 -19.55
C ALA A 84 -15.39 -8.56 -20.64
N LEU A 85 -16.29 -8.39 -21.61
CA LEU A 85 -16.46 -9.33 -22.71
C LEU A 85 -15.15 -9.63 -23.47
N PRO A 86 -14.29 -8.64 -23.80
CA PRO A 86 -13.02 -8.90 -24.45
C PRO A 86 -12.06 -9.76 -23.61
N ASN A 87 -12.19 -9.69 -22.28
CA ASN A 87 -11.36 -10.43 -21.33
C ASN A 87 -11.90 -11.83 -21.02
N ALA A 88 -13.02 -12.23 -21.65
CA ALA A 88 -13.53 -13.58 -21.56
C ALA A 88 -12.44 -14.60 -21.95
N GLY A 89 -12.26 -15.61 -21.11
CA GLY A 89 -11.28 -16.67 -21.33
C GLY A 89 -9.82 -16.30 -21.04
N LEU A 90 -9.53 -15.11 -20.48
CA LEU A 90 -8.21 -14.83 -19.89
C LEU A 90 -7.94 -15.83 -18.75
N ARG A 91 -6.68 -16.24 -18.63
CA ARG A 91 -6.18 -17.18 -17.60
C ARG A 91 -4.68 -17.00 -17.42
N GLY A 92 -4.08 -17.74 -16.49
CA GLY A 92 -2.66 -17.59 -16.13
C GLY A 92 -2.43 -16.60 -15.00
N PHE A 93 -3.50 -16.08 -14.38
CA PHE A 93 -3.45 -15.26 -13.18
C PHE A 93 -2.72 -15.98 -12.05
N GLU A 94 -2.92 -17.29 -11.92
CA GLU A 94 -2.29 -18.15 -10.93
C GLU A 94 -0.76 -18.21 -11.07
N VAL A 95 -0.23 -18.08 -12.29
CA VAL A 95 1.22 -18.05 -12.53
C VAL A 95 1.81 -16.74 -12.03
N ILE A 96 1.12 -15.63 -12.30
CA ILE A 96 1.52 -14.30 -11.86
C ILE A 96 1.45 -14.20 -10.33
N GLU A 97 0.38 -14.75 -9.73
CA GLU A 97 0.20 -14.79 -8.27
C GLU A 97 1.26 -15.65 -7.58
N ASP A 98 1.62 -16.82 -8.12
CA ASP A 98 2.69 -17.66 -7.58
C ASP A 98 4.07 -16.99 -7.73
N ALA A 99 4.38 -16.44 -8.91
CA ALA A 99 5.63 -15.69 -9.13
C ALA A 99 5.74 -14.51 -8.16
N LYS A 100 4.65 -13.76 -7.99
CA LYS A 100 4.56 -12.66 -7.03
C LYS A 100 4.80 -13.17 -5.61
N SER A 101 4.13 -14.23 -5.16
CA SER A 101 4.31 -14.81 -3.83
C SER A 101 5.79 -15.16 -3.55
N GLN A 102 6.46 -15.82 -4.51
CA GLN A 102 7.86 -16.20 -4.37
C GLN A 102 8.81 -15.00 -4.36
N LEU A 103 8.52 -13.97 -5.18
CA LEU A 103 9.28 -12.72 -5.16
C LEU A 103 9.11 -11.98 -3.85
N GLU A 104 7.90 -11.95 -3.29
CA GLU A 104 7.64 -11.28 -2.02
C GLU A 104 8.31 -11.96 -0.83
N ALA A 105 8.46 -13.28 -0.86
CA ALA A 105 9.25 -13.99 0.14
C ALA A 105 10.75 -13.65 0.08
N LYS A 106 11.27 -13.22 -1.08
CA LYS A 106 12.69 -12.93 -1.31
C LYS A 106 13.03 -11.45 -1.20
N CYS A 107 12.17 -10.58 -1.71
CA CYS A 107 12.36 -9.15 -1.83
C CYS A 107 11.02 -8.41 -1.61
N PRO A 108 10.59 -8.28 -0.35
CA PRO A 108 9.28 -7.72 -0.01
C PRO A 108 9.08 -6.31 -0.57
N GLY A 109 8.00 -6.11 -1.33
CA GLY A 109 7.58 -4.79 -1.82
C GLY A 109 8.44 -4.22 -2.94
N VAL A 110 9.22 -5.04 -3.63
CA VAL A 110 10.16 -4.55 -4.65
C VAL A 110 9.59 -4.65 -6.07
N VAL A 111 9.14 -5.84 -6.49
CA VAL A 111 8.80 -6.12 -7.89
C VAL A 111 7.31 -5.91 -8.14
N SER A 112 6.92 -5.05 -9.08
CA SER A 112 5.51 -4.80 -9.41
C SER A 112 4.84 -5.99 -10.12
N CYS A 113 3.51 -6.12 -9.98
CA CYS A 113 2.75 -7.11 -10.73
C CYS A 113 2.77 -6.85 -12.25
N ALA A 114 2.77 -5.57 -12.63
CA ALA A 114 2.92 -5.14 -14.03
C ALA A 114 4.23 -5.65 -14.66
N ASP A 115 5.35 -5.61 -13.94
CA ASP A 115 6.61 -6.16 -14.45
C ASP A 115 6.64 -7.69 -14.47
N ILE A 116 5.96 -8.36 -13.53
CA ILE A 116 5.82 -9.82 -13.58
C ILE A 116 5.05 -10.24 -14.84
N LEU A 117 3.99 -9.52 -15.23
CA LEU A 117 3.28 -9.76 -16.50
C LEU A 117 4.21 -9.63 -17.72
N ALA A 118 4.99 -8.55 -17.79
CA ALA A 118 5.90 -8.31 -18.91
C ALA A 118 7.00 -9.39 -19.00
N LEU A 119 7.58 -9.77 -17.85
CA LEU A 119 8.58 -10.84 -17.77
C LEU A 119 7.97 -12.20 -18.13
N ALA A 120 6.77 -12.50 -17.63
CA ALA A 120 6.08 -13.76 -17.91
C ALA A 120 5.72 -13.90 -19.39
N ALA A 121 5.34 -12.81 -20.07
CA ALA A 121 5.09 -12.81 -21.50
C ALA A 121 6.37 -13.11 -22.32
N ARG A 122 7.51 -12.52 -21.93
CA ARG A 122 8.82 -12.84 -22.53
C ARG A 122 9.17 -14.31 -22.36
N ASP A 123 8.98 -14.82 -21.16
CA ASP A 123 9.30 -16.21 -20.84
C ASP A 123 8.39 -17.20 -21.57
N ALA A 124 7.10 -16.89 -21.68
CA ALA A 124 6.13 -17.70 -22.44
C ALA A 124 6.50 -17.85 -23.93
N VAL A 125 6.94 -16.77 -24.57
CA VAL A 125 7.34 -16.78 -25.98
C VAL A 125 8.61 -17.61 -26.18
N ASP A 126 9.63 -17.37 -25.37
CA ASP A 126 10.91 -18.08 -25.46
C ASP A 126 10.75 -19.60 -25.18
N LEU A 127 9.88 -19.97 -24.24
CA LEU A 127 9.55 -21.39 -23.98
C LEU A 127 8.82 -22.08 -25.12
N SER A 128 8.20 -21.31 -26.01
CA SER A 128 7.46 -21.81 -27.17
C SER A 128 8.31 -21.79 -28.45
N ASP A 129 9.64 -21.89 -28.34
CA ASP A 129 10.63 -21.79 -29.43
C ASP A 129 10.77 -20.40 -30.09
N GLY A 130 10.13 -19.37 -29.52
CA GLY A 130 10.20 -17.98 -29.99
C GLY A 130 11.46 -17.23 -29.56
N PRO A 131 11.53 -15.91 -29.81
CA PRO A 131 12.66 -15.10 -29.40
C PRO A 131 12.61 -14.73 -27.92
N SER A 132 13.77 -14.64 -27.28
CA SER A 132 13.95 -13.98 -25.98
C SER A 132 14.45 -12.55 -26.14
N TRP A 133 14.10 -11.67 -25.20
CA TRP A 133 14.59 -10.29 -25.16
C TRP A 133 14.82 -9.79 -23.74
N SER A 134 15.57 -8.69 -23.65
CA SER A 134 15.73 -7.91 -22.42
C SER A 134 14.48 -7.07 -22.19
N VAL A 135 13.74 -7.37 -21.12
CA VAL A 135 12.52 -6.63 -20.76
C VAL A 135 12.90 -5.39 -19.96
N PRO A 136 12.59 -4.16 -20.43
CA PRO A 136 12.67 -2.99 -19.58
C PRO A 136 11.67 -3.12 -18.44
N THR A 137 12.14 -3.00 -17.20
CA THR A 137 11.34 -3.11 -15.97
C THR A 137 11.37 -1.78 -15.21
N GLY A 138 10.52 -1.65 -14.20
CA GLY A 138 10.23 -0.40 -13.47
C GLY A 138 8.78 0.08 -13.61
N ARG A 139 7.88 -0.74 -14.18
CA ARG A 139 6.45 -0.43 -14.22
C ARG A 139 5.87 -0.43 -12.81
N ARG A 140 4.77 0.29 -12.61
CA ARG A 140 4.06 0.34 -11.34
C ARG A 140 2.61 -0.12 -11.49
N ASP A 141 2.08 -0.62 -10.38
CA ASP A 141 0.75 -1.21 -10.36
C ASP A 141 -0.36 -0.14 -10.38
N GLY A 142 -1.36 -0.37 -11.22
CA GLY A 142 -2.57 0.40 -11.41
C GLY A 142 -3.50 0.29 -10.20
N ARG A 143 -4.30 1.33 -9.98
CA ARG A 143 -5.20 1.43 -8.81
C ARG A 143 -6.65 1.12 -9.12
N VAL A 144 -7.02 1.13 -10.40
CA VAL A 144 -8.39 1.10 -10.92
C VAL A 144 -8.46 0.03 -12.00
N SER A 145 -9.45 -0.85 -11.89
CA SER A 145 -9.81 -1.77 -12.95
C SER A 145 -11.32 -1.72 -13.18
N LEU A 146 -11.72 -1.35 -14.40
CA LEU A 146 -13.12 -1.18 -14.78
C LEU A 146 -13.41 -1.90 -16.11
N SER A 147 -14.41 -2.76 -16.11
CA SER A 147 -14.84 -3.49 -17.30
C SER A 147 -15.25 -2.59 -18.46
N SER A 148 -15.75 -1.38 -18.16
CA SER A 148 -16.10 -0.37 -19.17
C SER A 148 -14.89 0.13 -19.96
N GLN A 149 -13.69 0.12 -19.39
CA GLN A 149 -12.47 0.60 -20.06
C GLN A 149 -11.90 -0.42 -21.04
N ALA A 150 -12.21 -1.71 -20.86
CA ALA A 150 -11.86 -2.76 -21.80
C ALA A 150 -12.74 -2.76 -23.07
N SER A 151 -13.76 -1.91 -23.16
CA SER A 151 -14.67 -1.85 -24.32
C SER A 151 -13.98 -1.44 -25.64
N ASN A 152 -12.85 -0.72 -25.55
CA ASN A 152 -12.07 -0.29 -26.71
C ASN A 152 -11.03 -1.32 -27.19
N MET A 153 -10.97 -2.50 -26.59
CA MET A 153 -10.08 -3.59 -27.04
C MET A 153 -10.34 -3.98 -28.50
N PRO A 154 -9.31 -4.39 -29.26
CA PRO A 154 -9.51 -4.95 -30.61
C PRO A 154 -10.45 -6.17 -30.58
N SER A 155 -11.39 -6.18 -31.50
CA SER A 155 -12.37 -7.26 -31.68
C SER A 155 -11.97 -8.16 -32.87
N PRO A 156 -12.23 -9.47 -32.81
CA PRO A 156 -12.08 -10.36 -33.97
C PRO A 156 -12.89 -9.96 -35.20
N LEU A 157 -13.86 -9.04 -35.04
CA LEU A 157 -14.72 -8.52 -36.10
C LEU A 157 -14.25 -7.18 -36.67
N ASP A 158 -13.22 -6.56 -36.08
CA ASP A 158 -12.80 -5.21 -36.45
C ASP A 158 -12.21 -5.18 -37.88
N PRO A 159 -12.56 -4.20 -38.71
CA PRO A 159 -11.88 -3.98 -39.98
C PRO A 159 -10.45 -3.47 -39.74
N VAL A 160 -9.55 -3.67 -40.70
CA VAL A 160 -8.13 -3.28 -40.57
C VAL A 160 -7.99 -1.81 -40.20
N SER A 161 -8.82 -0.93 -40.76
CA SER A 161 -8.83 0.50 -40.40
C SER A 161 -9.10 0.77 -38.91
N VAL A 162 -9.98 0.00 -38.27
CA VAL A 162 -10.27 0.11 -36.83
C VAL A 162 -9.15 -0.49 -36.00
N GLN A 163 -8.58 -1.63 -36.41
CA GLN A 163 -7.42 -2.23 -35.76
C GLN A 163 -6.24 -1.25 -35.75
N ARG A 164 -5.90 -0.69 -36.91
CA ARG A 164 -4.86 0.34 -37.07
C ARG A 164 -5.11 1.54 -36.18
N LYS A 165 -6.35 2.04 -36.13
CA LYS A 165 -6.71 3.15 -35.25
C LYS A 165 -6.47 2.80 -33.77
N LYS A 166 -6.95 1.65 -33.29
CA LYS A 166 -6.79 1.23 -31.89
C LYS A 166 -5.32 1.08 -31.49
N PHE A 167 -4.48 0.55 -32.38
CA PHE A 167 -3.04 0.43 -32.15
C PHE A 167 -2.35 1.80 -32.19
N SER A 168 -2.70 2.66 -33.16
CA SER A 168 -2.17 4.01 -33.26
C SER A 168 -2.55 4.88 -32.05
N ASP A 169 -3.75 4.70 -31.49
CA ASP A 169 -4.19 5.38 -30.26
C ASP A 169 -3.31 4.96 -29.05
N LYS A 170 -2.60 3.82 -29.13
CA LYS A 170 -1.59 3.35 -28.18
C LYS A 170 -0.15 3.68 -28.59
N GLY A 171 0.06 4.44 -29.66
CA GLY A 171 1.38 4.78 -30.18
C GLY A 171 2.08 3.63 -30.90
N LEU A 172 1.33 2.62 -31.34
CA LEU A 172 1.83 1.47 -32.11
C LEU A 172 1.46 1.66 -33.59
N ASP A 173 2.44 1.49 -34.48
CA ASP A 173 2.24 1.68 -35.92
C ASP A 173 1.67 0.42 -36.62
N ASP A 174 1.43 0.50 -37.93
CA ASP A 174 0.90 -0.60 -38.73
C ASP A 174 1.81 -1.84 -38.71
N HIS A 175 3.12 -1.62 -38.58
CA HIS A 175 4.11 -2.68 -38.50
C HIS A 175 4.06 -3.38 -37.13
N ASP A 176 3.92 -2.61 -36.05
CA ASP A 176 3.69 -3.13 -34.70
C ASP A 176 2.37 -3.93 -34.64
N LEU A 177 1.29 -3.46 -35.27
CA LEU A 177 0.02 -4.18 -35.36
C LEU A 177 0.20 -5.56 -35.99
N VAL A 178 0.72 -5.64 -37.21
CA VAL A 178 0.87 -6.92 -37.93
C VAL A 178 1.82 -7.85 -37.17
N THR A 179 2.90 -7.30 -36.62
CA THR A 179 3.89 -8.09 -35.86
C THR A 179 3.30 -8.65 -34.57
N LEU A 180 2.56 -7.84 -33.78
CA LEU A 180 1.95 -8.29 -32.52
C LEU A 180 0.80 -9.27 -32.73
N VAL A 181 -0.01 -9.10 -33.78
CA VAL A 181 -1.02 -10.10 -34.18
C VAL A 181 -0.37 -11.45 -34.52
N GLY A 182 0.89 -11.45 -34.96
CA GLY A 182 1.71 -12.65 -35.11
C GLY A 182 1.77 -13.56 -33.88
N ALA A 183 1.47 -13.04 -32.67
CA ALA A 183 1.33 -13.85 -31.46
C ALA A 183 0.28 -14.97 -31.58
N HIS A 184 -0.67 -14.86 -32.51
CA HIS A 184 -1.63 -15.91 -32.84
C HIS A 184 -1.01 -17.16 -33.48
N THR A 185 0.30 -17.19 -33.75
CA THR A 185 1.04 -18.42 -34.08
C THR A 185 0.97 -19.49 -32.97
N ILE A 186 0.68 -19.09 -31.73
CA ILE A 186 0.38 -19.99 -30.62
C ILE A 186 -0.98 -19.70 -30.02
N GLY A 187 -1.62 -20.76 -29.49
CA GLY A 187 -2.88 -20.65 -28.77
C GLY A 187 -4.11 -21.01 -29.59
N GLN A 188 -5.27 -20.79 -28.98
CA GLN A 188 -6.54 -21.30 -29.47
C GLN A 188 -7.65 -20.27 -29.30
N THR A 189 -8.65 -20.37 -30.17
CA THR A 189 -9.91 -19.63 -30.07
C THR A 189 -11.09 -20.59 -30.03
N GLU A 190 -12.23 -20.13 -29.53
CA GLU A 190 -13.44 -20.93 -29.45
C GLU A 190 -14.29 -20.76 -30.72
N CYS A 191 -14.95 -21.83 -31.16
CA CYS A 191 -15.81 -21.83 -32.36
C CYS A 191 -16.79 -20.65 -32.42
N ARG A 192 -17.34 -20.22 -31.27
CA ARG A 192 -18.28 -19.08 -31.19
C ARG A 192 -17.73 -17.76 -31.74
N PHE A 193 -16.41 -17.58 -31.80
CA PHE A 193 -15.79 -16.34 -32.26
C PHE A 193 -15.59 -16.28 -33.78
N PHE A 194 -15.77 -17.39 -34.50
CA PHE A 194 -15.56 -17.42 -35.96
C PHE A 194 -16.55 -18.29 -36.74
N SER A 195 -17.44 -19.05 -36.09
CA SER A 195 -18.40 -19.93 -36.77
C SER A 195 -19.36 -19.19 -37.70
N TYR A 196 -19.64 -17.90 -37.45
CA TYR A 196 -20.40 -17.07 -38.39
C TYR A 196 -19.71 -16.98 -39.75
N ARG A 197 -18.37 -16.99 -39.81
CA ARG A 197 -17.61 -17.02 -41.07
C ARG A 197 -17.82 -18.31 -41.85
N LEU A 198 -18.22 -19.40 -41.20
CA LEU A 198 -18.40 -20.70 -41.84
C LEU A 198 -19.79 -20.92 -42.43
N TYR A 199 -20.80 -20.18 -41.93
CA TYR A 199 -22.21 -20.46 -42.21
C TYR A 199 -23.07 -19.22 -42.47
N ASN A 200 -22.77 -18.07 -41.87
CA ASN A 200 -23.64 -16.89 -41.86
C ASN A 200 -22.82 -15.59 -42.02
N PHE A 201 -21.87 -15.58 -42.96
CA PHE A 201 -21.01 -14.42 -43.18
C PHE A 201 -21.78 -13.25 -43.81
N THR A 202 -22.62 -13.56 -44.80
CA THR A 202 -23.58 -12.63 -45.40
C THR A 202 -24.99 -12.89 -44.88
N THR A 203 -25.89 -11.91 -45.05
CA THR A 203 -27.32 -12.04 -44.74
C THR A 203 -28.03 -13.18 -45.49
N THR A 204 -27.41 -13.71 -46.55
CA THR A 204 -27.89 -14.83 -47.35
C THR A 204 -27.41 -16.20 -46.87
N GLY A 205 -26.59 -16.29 -45.82
CA GLY A 205 -26.16 -17.57 -45.23
C GLY A 205 -25.00 -18.28 -45.94
N ASN A 206 -24.05 -17.52 -46.50
CA ASN A 206 -22.84 -18.07 -47.15
C ASN A 206 -21.63 -18.07 -46.20
N SER A 207 -20.63 -18.90 -46.50
CA SER A 207 -19.31 -18.81 -45.88
C SER A 207 -18.55 -17.57 -46.35
N ASP A 208 -17.59 -17.13 -45.55
CA ASP A 208 -16.67 -16.05 -45.84
C ASP A 208 -15.82 -16.39 -47.07
N PRO A 209 -15.89 -15.59 -48.16
CA PRO A 209 -15.19 -15.88 -49.41
C PRO A 209 -13.67 -15.71 -49.30
N THR A 210 -13.17 -15.10 -48.22
CA THR A 210 -11.73 -14.95 -47.97
C THR A 210 -11.10 -16.21 -47.36
N ILE A 211 -11.92 -17.18 -46.92
CA ILE A 211 -11.43 -18.47 -46.46
C ILE A 211 -11.16 -19.37 -47.66
N ASN A 212 -10.01 -20.03 -47.65
CA ASN A 212 -9.66 -21.05 -48.62
C ASN A 212 -10.73 -22.16 -48.67
N GLN A 213 -11.24 -22.44 -49.87
CA GLN A 213 -12.36 -23.38 -50.05
C GLN A 213 -12.02 -24.80 -49.59
N ASP A 214 -10.77 -25.24 -49.75
CA ASP A 214 -10.32 -26.55 -49.31
C ASP A 214 -10.21 -26.65 -47.77
N PHE A 215 -10.11 -25.49 -47.10
CA PHE A 215 -10.00 -25.40 -45.66
C PHE A 215 -11.35 -25.26 -44.95
N ILE A 216 -12.37 -24.69 -45.62
CA ILE A 216 -13.73 -24.53 -45.07
C ILE A 216 -14.29 -25.86 -44.55
N ALA A 217 -14.16 -26.95 -45.31
CA ALA A 217 -14.68 -28.25 -44.91
C ALA A 217 -14.04 -28.76 -43.60
N GLN A 218 -12.75 -28.49 -43.41
CA GLN A 218 -12.02 -28.87 -42.19
C GLN A 218 -12.51 -28.04 -41.00
N LEU A 219 -12.67 -26.73 -41.17
CA LEU A 219 -13.21 -25.84 -40.13
C LEU A 219 -14.65 -26.20 -39.75
N GLN A 220 -15.49 -26.56 -40.72
CA GLN A 220 -16.88 -26.99 -40.47
C GLN A 220 -16.94 -28.34 -39.73
N ALA A 221 -16.00 -29.25 -39.99
CA ALA A 221 -15.88 -30.49 -39.21
C ALA A 221 -15.44 -30.22 -37.77
N LEU A 222 -14.54 -29.25 -37.57
CA LEU A 222 -14.11 -28.81 -36.24
C LEU A 222 -15.24 -28.07 -35.50
N CYS A 223 -15.98 -27.20 -36.18
CA CYS A 223 -17.03 -26.37 -35.64
C CYS A 223 -18.34 -26.55 -36.43
N PRO A 224 -19.09 -27.66 -36.24
CA PRO A 224 -20.33 -27.92 -36.95
C PRO A 224 -21.39 -26.82 -36.75
N ASN A 225 -22.30 -26.65 -37.71
CA ASN A 225 -23.40 -25.70 -37.59
C ASN A 225 -24.26 -26.05 -36.37
N LYS A 226 -24.48 -25.07 -35.47
CA LYS A 226 -25.14 -25.26 -34.16
C LYS A 226 -24.44 -26.30 -33.25
N GLY A 227 -23.14 -26.54 -33.47
CA GLY A 227 -22.31 -27.38 -32.61
C GLY A 227 -21.89 -26.69 -31.30
N ASN A 228 -20.99 -27.31 -30.54
CA ASN A 228 -20.47 -26.75 -29.29
C ASN A 228 -19.61 -25.51 -29.56
N GLY A 229 -20.15 -24.32 -29.30
CA GLY A 229 -19.46 -23.05 -29.47
C GLY A 229 -18.22 -22.84 -28.58
N LEU A 230 -18.06 -23.62 -27.50
CA LEU A 230 -16.92 -23.57 -26.58
C LEU A 230 -15.76 -24.49 -27.02
N LYS A 231 -15.94 -25.29 -28.08
CA LYS A 231 -14.86 -26.11 -28.62
C LYS A 231 -13.74 -25.20 -29.13
N ARG A 232 -12.50 -25.52 -28.74
CA ARG A 232 -11.31 -24.76 -29.08
C ARG A 232 -10.66 -25.27 -30.36
N VAL A 233 -10.17 -24.33 -31.17
CA VAL A 233 -9.45 -24.55 -32.42
C VAL A 233 -8.17 -23.72 -32.37
N SER A 234 -7.05 -24.31 -32.76
CA SER A 234 -5.76 -23.60 -32.82
C SER A 234 -5.82 -22.45 -33.82
N LEU A 235 -5.25 -21.31 -33.44
CA LEU A 235 -5.18 -20.12 -34.30
C LEU A 235 -4.21 -20.30 -35.47
N ASP A 236 -3.18 -21.14 -35.26
CA ASP A 236 -2.22 -21.60 -36.25
C ASP A 236 -2.43 -23.10 -36.50
N ILE A 237 -2.64 -23.47 -37.76
CA ILE A 237 -2.93 -24.87 -38.12
C ILE A 237 -1.68 -25.64 -38.50
N ASP A 238 -0.58 -24.95 -38.84
CA ASP A 238 0.65 -25.57 -39.29
C ASP A 238 1.57 -25.87 -38.08
N SER A 239 1.64 -24.96 -37.10
CA SER A 239 2.49 -25.13 -35.91
C SER A 239 1.83 -24.65 -34.61
N PRO A 240 0.72 -25.27 -34.15
CA PRO A 240 -0.13 -24.76 -33.06
C PRO A 240 0.54 -24.55 -31.69
N THR A 241 1.74 -25.10 -31.49
CA THR A 241 2.50 -25.03 -30.24
C THR A 241 3.87 -24.35 -30.37
N LYS A 242 4.22 -23.84 -31.57
CA LYS A 242 5.51 -23.20 -31.81
C LYS A 242 5.29 -21.75 -32.18
N PHE A 243 6.07 -20.87 -31.57
CA PHE A 243 6.10 -19.47 -31.89
C PHE A 243 6.94 -19.26 -33.14
N ASP A 244 6.31 -19.28 -34.31
CA ASP A 244 7.00 -19.11 -35.59
C ASP A 244 6.20 -18.25 -36.60
N VAL A 245 6.53 -18.39 -37.88
CA VAL A 245 5.99 -17.55 -38.96
C VAL A 245 4.81 -18.18 -39.70
N SER A 246 4.43 -19.41 -39.37
CA SER A 246 3.44 -20.15 -40.14
C SER A 246 2.02 -19.54 -40.02
N PHE A 247 1.73 -18.82 -38.94
CA PHE A 247 0.59 -17.90 -38.85
C PHE A 247 0.48 -16.94 -40.06
N PHE A 248 1.55 -16.26 -40.44
CA PHE A 248 1.51 -15.31 -41.56
C PHE A 248 1.32 -16.01 -42.90
N LYS A 249 1.84 -17.23 -43.03
CA LYS A 249 1.55 -18.10 -44.17
C LYS A 249 0.07 -18.51 -44.18
N ASN A 250 -0.54 -18.82 -43.04
CA ASN A 250 -1.98 -19.08 -42.95
C ASN A 250 -2.80 -17.85 -43.37
N VAL A 251 -2.43 -16.66 -42.94
CA VAL A 251 -3.07 -15.40 -43.36
C VAL A 251 -2.98 -15.21 -44.87
N ARG A 252 -1.79 -15.38 -45.48
CA ARG A 252 -1.60 -15.28 -46.93
C ARG A 252 -2.44 -16.30 -47.72
N ASP A 253 -2.50 -17.53 -47.24
CA ASP A 253 -3.09 -18.67 -47.96
C ASP A 253 -4.61 -18.81 -47.76
N GLY A 254 -5.25 -17.87 -47.05
CA GLY A 254 -6.69 -17.88 -46.77
C GLY A 254 -7.11 -18.82 -45.62
N ASN A 255 -6.17 -19.18 -44.76
CA ASN A 255 -6.35 -20.17 -43.69
C ASN A 255 -6.40 -19.56 -42.29
N ALA A 256 -6.43 -18.23 -42.13
CA ALA A 256 -6.52 -17.62 -40.82
C ALA A 256 -7.91 -17.80 -40.19
N ILE A 257 -7.95 -18.18 -38.91
CA ILE A 257 -9.16 -18.58 -38.20
C ILE A 257 -10.09 -17.39 -37.91
N LEU A 258 -9.54 -16.28 -37.43
CA LEU A 258 -10.30 -15.06 -37.11
C LEU A 258 -10.42 -14.16 -38.33
N GLU A 259 -11.55 -13.45 -38.44
CA GLU A 259 -11.77 -12.50 -39.55
C GLU A 259 -10.78 -11.33 -39.49
N SER A 260 -10.52 -10.79 -38.31
CA SER A 260 -9.53 -9.73 -38.06
C SER A 260 -8.17 -10.06 -38.66
N ASP A 261 -7.75 -11.32 -38.52
CA ASP A 261 -6.46 -11.82 -38.95
C ASP A 261 -6.43 -11.97 -40.46
N GLN A 262 -7.47 -12.63 -41.03
CA GLN A 262 -7.55 -12.84 -42.48
C GLN A 262 -7.62 -11.52 -43.26
N ARG A 263 -8.21 -10.48 -42.67
CA ARG A 263 -8.32 -9.14 -43.27
C ARG A 263 -6.97 -8.45 -43.43
N LEU A 264 -5.93 -8.80 -42.66
CA LEU A 264 -4.58 -8.21 -42.81
C LEU A 264 -3.98 -8.42 -44.21
N TRP A 265 -4.34 -9.52 -44.87
CA TRP A 265 -3.89 -9.81 -46.24
C TRP A 265 -4.57 -8.93 -47.30
N GLY A 266 -5.81 -8.50 -47.03
CA GLY A 266 -6.64 -7.76 -47.99
C GLY A 266 -6.44 -6.24 -47.99
N ASP A 267 -5.73 -5.70 -46.99
CA ASP A 267 -5.47 -4.25 -46.87
C ASP A 267 -4.05 -3.90 -47.34
N PRO A 268 -3.88 -2.96 -48.30
CA PRO A 268 -2.57 -2.58 -48.83
C PRO A 268 -1.55 -2.11 -47.78
N ALA A 269 -2.01 -1.52 -46.66
CA ALA A 269 -1.14 -1.03 -45.61
C ALA A 269 -0.47 -2.16 -44.80
N THR A 270 -1.15 -3.31 -44.67
CA THR A 270 -0.68 -4.44 -43.87
C THR A 270 -0.17 -5.61 -44.71
N GLN A 271 -0.62 -5.75 -45.96
CA GLN A 271 -0.30 -6.87 -46.83
C GLN A 271 1.21 -7.06 -47.05
N SER A 272 1.95 -5.96 -47.29
CA SER A 272 3.40 -6.02 -47.49
C SER A 272 4.16 -6.53 -46.25
N ILE A 273 3.69 -6.16 -45.05
CA ILE A 273 4.28 -6.60 -43.79
C ILE A 273 3.97 -8.08 -43.53
N VAL A 274 2.75 -8.54 -43.84
CA VAL A 274 2.41 -9.99 -43.78
C VAL A 274 3.31 -10.79 -44.73
N GLN A 275 3.50 -10.29 -45.95
CA GLN A 275 4.37 -10.93 -46.95
C GLN A 275 5.83 -11.05 -46.47
N ASP A 276 6.30 -10.07 -45.71
CA ASP A 276 7.65 -10.04 -45.12
C ASP A 276 7.89 -11.12 -44.06
N TYR A 277 6.83 -11.75 -43.54
CA TYR A 277 6.92 -12.81 -42.56
C TYR A 277 6.41 -14.16 -43.07
N ALA A 278 5.54 -14.21 -44.08
CA ALA A 278 4.82 -15.41 -44.56
C ALA A 278 5.72 -16.54 -45.13
N GLY A 279 6.44 -17.23 -44.25
CA GLY A 279 7.32 -18.38 -44.54
C GLY A 279 6.82 -19.68 -43.92
N ASN A 280 7.39 -20.81 -44.38
CA ASN A 280 7.08 -22.16 -43.86
C ASN A 280 8.07 -22.64 -42.79
N ILE A 281 9.23 -22.00 -42.65
CA ILE A 281 10.30 -22.34 -41.71
C ILE A 281 10.99 -21.06 -41.21
N ARG A 282 11.63 -21.16 -40.04
CA ARG A 282 12.28 -20.01 -39.35
C ARG A 282 13.24 -19.20 -40.23
N GLY A 283 13.95 -19.82 -41.19
CA GLY A 283 14.58 -19.16 -42.36
C GLY A 283 15.13 -17.73 -42.17
N LEU A 284 15.06 -16.90 -43.22
CA LEU A 284 15.33 -15.46 -43.11
C LEU A 284 14.12 -14.69 -42.57
N LEU A 285 12.91 -15.13 -42.94
CA LEU A 285 11.65 -14.47 -42.58
C LEU A 285 11.34 -14.61 -41.08
N GLY A 286 11.61 -15.76 -40.48
CA GLY A 286 11.47 -15.95 -39.04
C GLY A 286 12.52 -15.21 -38.23
N LEU A 287 13.76 -15.06 -38.71
CA LEU A 287 14.74 -14.18 -38.07
C LEU A 287 14.28 -12.71 -38.08
N LYS A 288 13.64 -12.27 -39.17
CA LYS A 288 13.05 -10.93 -39.28
C LYS A 288 11.89 -10.76 -38.32
N PHE A 289 10.95 -11.73 -38.30
CA PHE A 289 9.83 -11.74 -37.36
C PHE A 289 10.32 -11.75 -35.90
N ASP A 290 11.27 -12.60 -35.54
CA ASP A 290 11.86 -12.65 -34.19
C ASP A 290 12.47 -11.31 -33.76
N TYR A 291 13.13 -10.60 -34.68
CA TYR A 291 13.69 -9.28 -34.40
C TYR A 291 12.61 -8.22 -34.19
N GLU A 292 11.64 -8.17 -35.09
CA GLU A 292 10.58 -7.16 -35.03
C GLU A 292 9.59 -7.43 -33.90
N PHE A 293 9.29 -8.69 -33.59
CA PHE A 293 8.42 -9.06 -32.46
C PHE A 293 8.99 -8.61 -31.13
N ARG A 294 10.31 -8.76 -30.92
CA ARG A 294 10.98 -8.23 -29.72
C ARG A 294 10.83 -6.70 -29.61
N LYS A 295 11.02 -5.98 -30.72
CA LYS A 295 10.86 -4.52 -30.75
C LYS A 295 9.41 -4.11 -30.45
N ALA A 296 8.45 -4.78 -31.08
CA ALA A 296 7.03 -4.50 -30.89
C ALA A 296 6.59 -4.82 -29.46
N MET A 297 7.07 -5.90 -28.84
CA MET A 297 6.80 -6.23 -27.43
C MET A 297 7.41 -5.22 -26.46
N VAL A 298 8.61 -4.69 -26.74
CA VAL A 298 9.20 -3.61 -25.94
C VAL A 298 8.39 -2.31 -26.05
N LYS A 299 7.94 -1.96 -27.26
CA LYS A 299 7.05 -0.82 -27.48
C LYS A 299 5.72 -1.00 -26.76
N LEU A 300 5.04 -2.14 -26.96
CA LEU A 300 3.80 -2.51 -26.28
C LEU A 300 3.96 -2.40 -24.77
N GLY A 301 5.02 -3.01 -24.23
CA GLY A 301 5.34 -2.96 -22.81
C GLY A 301 5.61 -1.55 -22.28
N SER A 302 5.78 -0.54 -23.13
CA SER A 302 6.03 0.86 -22.75
C SER A 302 4.80 1.76 -22.92
N VAL A 303 3.65 1.20 -23.33
CA VAL A 303 2.39 1.92 -23.54
C VAL A 303 1.83 2.41 -22.20
N GLU A 304 1.62 3.73 -22.11
CA GLU A 304 0.92 4.41 -21.00
C GLU A 304 1.41 3.97 -19.60
N VAL A 305 2.70 3.60 -19.50
CA VAL A 305 3.26 2.99 -18.30
C VAL A 305 3.32 3.96 -17.14
N LYS A 306 2.96 3.46 -15.97
CA LYS A 306 3.06 4.18 -14.72
C LYS A 306 4.49 4.05 -14.18
N THR A 307 5.19 5.18 -14.09
CA THR A 307 6.59 5.25 -13.62
C THR A 307 6.76 6.34 -12.56
N GLY A 308 7.85 6.28 -11.78
CA GLY A 308 8.09 7.25 -10.71
C GLY A 308 6.97 7.23 -9.66
N THR A 309 6.28 8.36 -9.47
CA THR A 309 5.20 8.53 -8.49
C THR A 309 3.80 8.13 -9.02
N GLN A 310 3.69 7.68 -10.27
CA GLN A 310 2.43 7.23 -10.86
C GLN A 310 2.21 5.75 -10.49
N GLY A 311 1.17 5.37 -9.73
CA GLY A 311 0.91 3.99 -9.25
C GLY A 311 1.20 3.78 -7.74
N GLU A 312 0.99 2.59 -7.15
CA GLU A 312 1.28 2.36 -5.69
C GLU A 312 1.61 0.91 -5.30
N ILE A 313 2.18 0.74 -4.09
CA ILE A 313 2.23 -0.51 -3.32
C ILE A 313 1.43 -0.28 -2.01
N ARG A 314 0.26 -0.94 -1.83
CA ARG A 314 -0.68 -0.67 -0.73
C ARG A 314 -0.30 -1.35 0.60
N LYS A 315 -0.20 -0.58 1.68
CA LYS A 315 -0.03 -1.07 3.07
C LYS A 315 -1.29 -0.78 3.91
N VAL A 316 -1.73 -1.77 4.67
CA VAL A 316 -2.92 -1.76 5.54
C VAL A 316 -2.51 -2.21 6.92
N LEU A 317 -2.84 -1.47 7.98
CA LEU A 317 -2.66 -1.88 9.36
C LEU A 317 -3.99 -2.38 9.95
N PRO A 318 -4.10 -3.68 10.26
CA PRO A 318 -5.27 -4.21 10.94
C PRO A 318 -5.31 -3.80 12.41
N PHE A 319 -6.51 -3.53 12.91
CA PHE A 319 -6.80 -3.26 14.31
C PHE A 319 -7.82 -4.26 14.86
N ARG A 320 -7.76 -4.50 16.18
CA ARG A 320 -8.80 -5.22 16.93
C ARG A 320 -9.00 -4.55 18.28
N ASN A 321 -10.21 -4.07 18.55
CA ASN A 321 -10.59 -3.34 19.76
C ASN A 321 -9.58 -2.22 20.10
N GLY A 322 -9.22 -1.42 19.10
CA GLY A 322 -8.24 -0.32 19.23
C GLY A 322 -6.77 -0.76 19.31
N ARG A 323 -6.47 -2.06 19.21
CA ARG A 323 -5.10 -2.60 19.26
C ARG A 323 -4.56 -2.84 17.85
N PRO A 324 -3.45 -2.22 17.42
CA PRO A 324 -2.83 -2.53 16.13
C PRO A 324 -2.21 -3.92 16.10
N LEU A 325 -2.12 -4.49 14.90
CA LEU A 325 -1.37 -5.71 14.64
C LEU A 325 0.14 -5.44 14.69
N ALA A 326 0.88 -6.27 15.41
CA ALA A 326 2.32 -6.18 15.58
C ALA A 326 2.99 -7.55 15.38
N SER A 327 4.31 -7.52 15.19
CA SER A 327 5.16 -8.70 15.04
C SER A 327 6.42 -8.57 15.88
N SER A 328 6.97 -9.70 16.33
CA SER A 328 8.31 -9.76 16.93
C SER A 328 9.37 -9.84 15.83
N GLY A 329 10.34 -8.92 15.82
CA GLY A 329 11.47 -8.90 14.88
C GLY A 329 12.57 -9.89 15.27
N SER A 330 13.62 -9.98 14.44
CA SER A 330 14.75 -10.92 14.61
C SER A 330 15.74 -10.58 15.74
N SER A 331 15.55 -9.44 16.42
CA SER A 331 16.49 -8.86 17.40
C SER A 331 15.81 -8.39 18.70
N ASP A 332 14.71 -9.05 19.12
CA ASP A 332 13.86 -8.64 20.26
C ASP A 332 13.23 -7.24 20.12
N THR A 333 13.34 -6.63 18.94
CA THR A 333 12.71 -5.37 18.56
C THR A 333 11.39 -5.67 17.86
N TRP A 334 10.28 -5.14 18.36
CA TRP A 334 8.97 -5.32 17.75
C TRP A 334 8.70 -4.24 16.69
N GLN A 335 7.78 -4.53 15.78
CA GLN A 335 7.34 -3.60 14.73
C GLN A 335 5.86 -3.77 14.41
N LEU A 336 5.23 -2.72 13.87
CA LEU A 336 3.88 -2.81 13.34
C LEU A 336 3.83 -3.80 12.17
N ALA A 337 2.81 -4.66 12.16
CA ALA A 337 2.59 -5.65 11.12
C ALA A 337 1.71 -5.05 10.01
N TRP A 338 2.34 -4.28 9.12
CA TRP A 338 1.69 -3.78 7.91
C TRP A 338 1.40 -4.94 6.95
N MET A 339 0.15 -5.05 6.53
CA MET A 339 -0.32 -6.07 5.62
C MET A 339 -0.65 -5.47 4.26
N ARG A 340 -0.73 -6.30 3.23
CA ARG A 340 -1.22 -5.85 1.92
C ARG A 340 -2.72 -5.91 1.86
N LEU A 341 -3.32 -5.03 1.07
CA LEU A 341 -4.76 -5.03 0.86
C LEU A 341 -5.27 -6.40 0.36
N GLU A 342 -4.54 -7.04 -0.56
CA GLU A 342 -4.94 -8.35 -1.10
C GLU A 342 -4.82 -9.48 -0.08
N GLU A 343 -3.86 -9.39 0.84
CA GLU A 343 -3.74 -10.35 1.94
C GLU A 343 -4.87 -10.19 2.95
N VAL A 344 -5.18 -8.94 3.30
CA VAL A 344 -6.33 -8.58 4.14
C VAL A 344 -7.63 -9.09 3.50
N LYS A 345 -7.84 -8.88 2.19
CA LYS A 345 -9.00 -9.41 1.46
C LYS A 345 -9.07 -10.94 1.45
N ARG A 346 -7.93 -11.62 1.30
CA ARG A 346 -7.87 -13.08 1.31
C ARG A 346 -8.29 -13.66 2.67
N LEU A 347 -7.87 -13.02 3.76
CA LEU A 347 -8.21 -13.43 5.13
C LEU A 347 -9.69 -13.14 5.47
N LEU A 348 -10.23 -12.03 4.98
CA LEU A 348 -11.59 -11.56 5.33
C LEU A 348 -12.70 -12.01 4.37
N GLY A 349 -12.35 -12.62 3.23
CA GLY A 349 -13.29 -12.94 2.17
C GLY A 349 -13.75 -11.70 1.38
N VAL A 350 -14.56 -11.93 0.33
CA VAL A 350 -14.88 -10.94 -0.74
C VAL A 350 -15.79 -9.77 -0.26
N ASN A 351 -16.19 -9.72 1.01
CA ASN A 351 -17.25 -8.82 1.50
C ASN A 351 -16.76 -7.54 2.21
N LEU A 352 -15.55 -7.06 1.90
CA LEU A 352 -15.03 -5.82 2.47
C LEU A 352 -15.57 -4.60 1.69
N SER A 353 -16.46 -3.84 2.33
CA SER A 353 -16.87 -2.52 1.83
C SER A 353 -15.70 -1.53 1.94
N ALA A 354 -15.55 -0.67 0.93
CA ALA A 354 -14.60 0.46 0.95
C ALA A 354 -14.78 1.36 2.19
N ASP A 355 -15.99 1.41 2.75
CA ASP A 355 -16.32 2.17 3.96
C ASP A 355 -15.64 1.65 5.24
N SER A 356 -15.02 0.47 5.18
CA SER A 356 -14.34 -0.18 6.31
C SER A 356 -12.90 0.30 6.49
N PHE A 357 -12.36 1.02 5.50
CA PHE A 357 -10.98 1.49 5.48
C PHE A 357 -10.90 2.97 5.84
N VAL A 358 -9.83 3.32 6.56
CA VAL A 358 -9.46 4.70 6.85
C VAL A 358 -8.12 5.00 6.21
N TYR A 359 -8.06 6.06 5.41
CA TYR A 359 -6.81 6.56 4.83
C TYR A 359 -5.96 7.23 5.91
N LEU A 360 -4.70 6.80 6.03
CA LEU A 360 -3.76 7.34 7.01
C LEU A 360 -2.73 8.28 6.40
N GLY A 361 -2.59 8.25 5.08
CA GLY A 361 -1.66 9.11 4.37
C GLY A 361 -0.77 8.41 3.35
N TYR A 362 0.11 9.19 2.74
CA TYR A 362 1.07 8.76 1.73
C TYR A 362 2.49 9.17 2.14
N ASP A 363 3.38 8.18 2.25
CA ASP A 363 4.79 8.43 2.51
C ASP A 363 5.51 8.59 1.17
N ALA A 364 6.05 9.77 0.93
CA ALA A 364 6.77 10.09 -0.30
C ALA A 364 8.14 9.41 -0.38
N ASP A 365 8.76 9.10 0.75
CA ASP A 365 10.06 8.44 0.83
C ASP A 365 9.93 6.92 0.66
N GLU A 366 8.87 6.32 1.23
CA GLU A 366 8.54 4.89 1.04
C GLU A 366 7.62 4.63 -0.16
N ASP A 367 7.14 5.69 -0.82
CA ASP A 367 6.20 5.68 -1.94
C ASP A 367 5.02 4.71 -1.73
N SER A 368 4.52 4.72 -0.49
CA SER A 368 3.55 3.78 0.06
C SER A 368 2.33 4.52 0.57
N VAL A 369 1.14 3.99 0.29
CA VAL A 369 -0.12 4.49 0.84
C VAL A 369 -0.53 3.63 2.02
N TYR A 370 -0.82 4.28 3.14
CA TYR A 370 -1.15 3.65 4.40
C TYR A 370 -2.65 3.73 4.65
N TRP A 371 -3.24 2.59 4.97
CA TRP A 371 -4.64 2.45 5.36
C TRP A 371 -4.73 1.74 6.71
N ALA A 372 -5.84 1.92 7.40
CA ALA A 372 -6.20 1.09 8.55
C ALA A 372 -7.57 0.46 8.38
N ILE A 373 -7.77 -0.69 9.04
CA ILE A 373 -9.05 -1.39 9.08
C ILE A 373 -9.30 -1.95 10.48
N ASP A 374 -10.55 -1.88 10.95
CA ASP A 374 -10.97 -2.49 12.21
C ASP A 374 -11.59 -3.87 12.00
N LEU A 375 -10.93 -4.91 12.53
CA LEU A 375 -11.31 -6.32 12.47
C LEU A 375 -11.91 -6.82 13.79
N SER A 376 -12.40 -5.93 14.66
CA SER A 376 -12.99 -6.29 15.95
C SER A 376 -14.15 -7.29 15.85
N ARG A 377 -14.87 -7.29 14.73
CA ARG A 377 -16.03 -8.16 14.50
C ARG A 377 -15.65 -9.57 14.04
N GLU A 378 -14.41 -9.78 13.62
CA GLU A 378 -13.95 -11.02 13.00
C GLU A 378 -13.11 -11.81 14.02
N SER A 379 -13.77 -12.66 14.82
CA SER A 379 -13.13 -13.41 15.90
C SER A 379 -12.28 -14.59 15.44
N SER A 380 -12.59 -15.18 14.27
CA SER A 380 -11.89 -16.33 13.69
C SER A 380 -10.42 -16.01 13.33
N LEU A 381 -10.14 -14.76 12.96
CA LEU A 381 -8.83 -14.36 12.42
C LEU A 381 -7.71 -14.30 13.47
N VAL A 382 -8.05 -14.26 14.76
CA VAL A 382 -7.02 -14.22 15.83
C VAL A 382 -6.13 -15.46 15.79
N ALA A 383 -6.71 -16.64 15.49
CA ALA A 383 -5.95 -17.87 15.37
C ALA A 383 -5.05 -17.88 14.12
N GLU A 384 -5.53 -17.31 13.01
CA GLU A 384 -4.78 -17.20 11.75
C GLU A 384 -3.58 -16.26 11.88
N PHE A 385 -3.78 -15.07 12.46
CA PHE A 385 -2.69 -14.13 12.75
C PHE A 385 -1.68 -14.73 13.74
N GLY A 386 -2.15 -15.45 14.76
CA GLY A 386 -1.28 -16.17 15.69
C GLY A 386 -0.40 -17.22 15.01
N ALA A 387 -0.95 -17.97 14.04
CA ALA A 387 -0.17 -18.93 13.24
C ALA A 387 0.93 -18.24 12.40
N MET A 388 0.72 -16.97 12.04
CA MET A 388 1.72 -16.12 11.36
C MET A 388 2.69 -15.42 12.33
N LYS A 389 2.63 -15.72 13.64
CA LYS A 389 3.39 -15.04 14.71
C LYS A 389 3.09 -13.54 14.80
N LEU A 390 1.86 -13.14 14.45
CA LEU A 390 1.34 -11.78 14.56
C LEU A 390 0.36 -11.69 15.73
N CYS A 391 0.37 -10.57 16.46
CA CYS A 391 -0.55 -10.37 17.58
C CYS A 391 -1.05 -8.92 17.68
N PHE A 392 -2.25 -8.75 18.26
CA PHE A 392 -2.83 -7.43 18.51
C PHE A 392 -2.39 -6.90 19.88
N VAL A 393 -1.64 -5.80 19.87
CA VAL A 393 -0.98 -5.27 21.07
C VAL A 393 -1.52 -3.89 21.42
N GLU A 394 -1.60 -3.58 22.71
CA GLU A 394 -2.06 -2.28 23.18
C GLU A 394 -1.02 -1.18 22.85
N LEU A 395 -1.47 -0.05 22.29
CA LEU A 395 -0.59 0.95 21.69
C LEU A 395 0.38 1.58 22.71
N ARG A 396 -0.04 1.81 23.96
CA ARG A 396 0.85 2.32 25.02
C ARG A 396 1.96 1.32 25.34
N THR A 397 1.62 0.04 25.43
CA THR A 397 2.58 -1.05 25.63
C THR A 397 3.61 -1.07 24.50
N LEU A 398 3.17 -0.91 23.25
CA LEU A 398 4.08 -0.76 22.12
C LEU A 398 4.98 0.46 22.32
N MET A 399 4.44 1.67 22.52
CA MET A 399 5.24 2.90 22.70
C MET A 399 6.34 2.78 23.76
N VAL A 400 6.12 2.03 24.84
CA VAL A 400 7.15 1.77 25.87
C VAL A 400 8.18 0.76 25.39
N ALA A 401 7.75 -0.29 24.68
CA ALA A 401 8.61 -1.37 24.24
C ALA A 401 9.53 -1.01 23.06
N THR A 402 9.24 0.01 22.23
CA THR A 402 10.05 0.29 21.01
C THR A 402 11.39 0.88 21.39
N ASP A 403 12.41 0.59 20.58
CA ASP A 403 13.67 1.30 20.67
C ASP A 403 13.45 2.79 20.36
N TRP A 404 13.52 3.64 21.38
CA TRP A 404 13.27 5.07 21.23
C TRP A 404 14.35 5.79 20.41
N VAL A 405 15.48 5.14 20.15
CA VAL A 405 16.50 5.65 19.22
C VAL A 405 16.08 5.42 17.76
N ASP A 406 15.19 4.46 17.50
CA ASP A 406 14.64 4.20 16.16
C ASP A 406 13.50 5.19 15.85
N LEU A 407 13.88 6.32 15.24
CA LEU A 407 12.95 7.36 14.79
C LEU A 407 11.88 6.84 13.83
N LYS A 408 12.18 5.80 13.03
CA LYS A 408 11.24 5.23 12.07
C LYS A 408 10.19 4.38 12.77
N ALA A 409 10.60 3.55 13.74
CA ALA A 409 9.66 2.78 14.56
C ALA A 409 8.71 3.70 15.35
N MET A 410 9.25 4.81 15.86
CA MET A 410 8.46 5.81 16.58
C MET A 410 7.52 6.61 15.66
N GLY A 411 7.96 6.96 14.44
CA GLY A 411 7.10 7.55 13.41
C GLY A 411 5.92 6.64 13.05
N ASN A 412 6.19 5.34 12.86
CA ASN A 412 5.17 4.33 12.63
C ASN A 412 4.12 4.24 13.75
N LEU A 413 4.55 4.37 15.02
CA LEU A 413 3.61 4.41 16.15
C LEU A 413 2.71 5.63 16.15
N ALA A 414 3.21 6.80 15.72
CA ALA A 414 2.39 7.99 15.57
C ALA A 414 1.28 7.76 14.53
N ILE A 415 1.61 7.09 13.40
CA ILE A 415 0.63 6.69 12.38
C ILE A 415 -0.40 5.72 12.96
N ALA A 416 0.03 4.69 13.71
CA ALA A 416 -0.90 3.77 14.36
C ALA A 416 -1.81 4.46 15.38
N GLY A 417 -1.30 5.47 16.07
CA GLY A 417 -2.10 6.31 16.94
C GLY A 417 -3.17 7.11 16.21
N HIS A 418 -2.79 7.76 15.10
CA HIS A 418 -3.73 8.44 14.22
C HIS A 418 -4.81 7.49 13.67
N ALA A 419 -4.39 6.31 13.22
CA ALA A 419 -5.29 5.25 12.76
C ALA A 419 -6.29 4.81 13.82
N ARG A 420 -5.81 4.56 15.05
CA ARG A 420 -6.67 4.19 16.18
C ARG A 420 -7.73 5.26 16.43
N ALA A 421 -7.30 6.53 16.47
CA ALA A 421 -8.17 7.65 16.74
C ALA A 421 -9.31 7.78 15.71
N LEU A 422 -8.98 7.66 14.43
CA LEU A 422 -9.96 7.68 13.35
C LEU A 422 -10.88 6.45 13.36
N LEU A 423 -10.35 5.24 13.53
CA LEU A 423 -11.16 4.01 13.58
C LEU A 423 -12.15 4.01 14.76
N GLU A 424 -11.73 4.48 15.93
CA GLU A 424 -12.61 4.63 17.09
C GLU A 424 -13.69 5.69 16.82
N TRP A 425 -13.33 6.84 16.25
CA TRP A 425 -14.29 7.85 15.82
C TRP A 425 -15.30 7.30 14.80
N TYR A 426 -14.85 6.47 13.86
CA TYR A 426 -15.70 5.78 12.89
C TYR A 426 -16.76 4.92 13.56
N ASN A 427 -16.36 4.23 14.62
CA ASN A 427 -17.21 3.31 15.35
C ASN A 427 -18.28 4.02 16.18
N ILE A 428 -17.98 5.17 16.77
CA ILE A 428 -18.95 5.95 17.58
C ILE A 428 -19.82 6.87 16.72
N SER A 429 -19.32 7.36 15.58
CA SER A 429 -20.04 8.30 14.70
C SER A 429 -20.74 7.57 13.56
N ARG A 430 -21.60 6.59 13.85
CA ARG A 430 -22.32 5.82 12.81
C ARG A 430 -23.57 6.51 12.30
N PHE A 431 -24.22 7.29 13.16
CA PHE A 431 -25.47 7.99 12.88
C PHE A 431 -25.30 9.49 13.08
N CYS A 432 -26.09 10.28 12.36
CA CYS A 432 -26.07 11.72 12.40
C CYS A 432 -26.70 12.21 13.71
N GLY A 433 -25.93 12.89 14.55
CA GLY A 433 -26.45 13.47 15.81
C GLY A 433 -27.48 14.60 15.64
N HIS A 434 -27.88 14.94 14.40
CA HIS A 434 -28.94 15.93 14.14
C HIS A 434 -30.27 15.28 13.73
N CYS A 435 -30.26 14.33 12.80
CA CYS A 435 -31.47 13.70 12.26
C CYS A 435 -31.57 12.19 12.51
N GLY A 436 -30.54 11.55 13.08
CA GLY A 436 -30.51 10.11 13.35
C GLY A 436 -30.16 9.23 12.15
N GLU A 437 -30.14 9.76 10.92
CA GLU A 437 -29.83 8.98 9.72
C GLU A 437 -28.37 8.50 9.68
N LYS A 438 -28.10 7.41 8.94
CA LYS A 438 -26.74 6.87 8.78
C LYS A 438 -25.78 7.93 8.23
N THR A 439 -24.51 7.79 8.62
CA THR A 439 -23.42 8.61 8.09
C THR A 439 -22.53 7.78 7.19
N VAL A 440 -22.04 8.39 6.12
CA VAL A 440 -21.14 7.79 5.14
C VAL A 440 -19.76 8.47 5.18
N PRO A 441 -18.66 7.73 5.03
CA PRO A 441 -17.32 8.29 4.87
C PRO A 441 -17.24 9.21 3.65
N MET A 442 -16.54 10.34 3.79
CA MET A 442 -16.21 11.25 2.69
C MET A 442 -14.72 11.62 2.77
N GLU A 443 -14.13 12.06 1.65
CA GLU A 443 -12.73 12.51 1.58
C GLU A 443 -11.73 11.46 2.08
N ALA A 444 -11.80 10.26 1.50
CA ALA A 444 -10.99 9.09 1.91
C ALA A 444 -11.12 8.73 3.40
N GLY A 445 -12.19 9.24 4.01
CA GLY A 445 -12.56 8.96 5.37
C GLY A 445 -12.14 9.98 6.42
N ARG A 446 -11.58 11.12 6.02
CA ARG A 446 -11.22 12.22 6.93
C ARG A 446 -12.43 12.90 7.58
N ARG A 447 -13.62 12.78 6.97
CA ARG A 447 -14.88 13.25 7.54
C ARG A 447 -16.03 12.29 7.21
N LYS A 448 -17.17 12.51 7.86
CA LYS A 448 -18.42 11.81 7.58
C LYS A 448 -19.48 12.80 7.17
N GLN A 449 -20.45 12.31 6.41
CA GLN A 449 -21.60 13.09 5.99
C GLN A 449 -22.87 12.29 6.22
N CYS A 450 -23.92 12.94 6.70
CA CYS A 450 -25.25 12.34 6.78
C CYS A 450 -25.71 11.90 5.37
N SER A 451 -26.20 10.67 5.25
CA SER A 451 -26.70 10.14 3.97
C SER A 451 -28.07 10.66 3.58
N ASP A 452 -28.79 11.33 4.49
CA ASP A 452 -30.03 12.02 4.14
C ASP A 452 -29.75 13.27 3.30
N GLU A 453 -30.40 13.33 2.14
CA GLU A 453 -30.23 14.40 1.16
C GLU A 453 -30.72 15.76 1.69
N SER A 454 -31.68 15.77 2.62
CA SER A 454 -32.16 17.01 3.23
C SER A 454 -31.25 17.53 4.34
N CYS A 455 -30.62 16.63 5.11
CA CYS A 455 -29.74 16.99 6.21
C CYS A 455 -28.32 17.34 5.74
N LYS A 456 -27.66 16.44 4.99
CA LYS A 456 -26.26 16.57 4.51
C LYS A 456 -25.23 17.08 5.52
N LYS A 457 -25.50 16.97 6.83
CA LYS A 457 -24.64 17.49 7.90
C LYS A 457 -23.25 16.86 7.81
N ARG A 458 -22.23 17.70 7.84
CA ARG A 458 -20.82 17.30 7.85
C ARG A 458 -20.37 17.09 9.29
N ILE A 459 -19.65 16.00 9.53
CA ILE A 459 -19.18 15.60 10.85
C ILE A 459 -17.69 15.32 10.75
N TYR A 460 -16.91 15.96 11.60
CA TYR A 460 -15.46 15.78 11.69
C TYR A 460 -15.11 15.07 12.99
N PRO A 461 -13.95 14.39 13.07
CA PRO A 461 -13.40 13.93 14.34
C PRO A 461 -13.29 15.10 15.32
N ARG A 462 -13.85 14.95 16.53
CA ARG A 462 -13.65 15.90 17.63
C ARG A 462 -12.22 15.74 18.12
N VAL A 463 -11.52 16.84 18.40
CA VAL A 463 -10.25 16.83 19.14
C VAL A 463 -10.54 17.36 20.54
N ASP A 464 -10.17 16.58 21.55
CA ASP A 464 -10.37 16.92 22.96
C ASP A 464 -9.06 17.47 23.54
N PRO A 465 -8.96 18.81 23.76
CA PRO A 465 -7.74 19.40 24.27
C PRO A 465 -7.57 19.14 25.77
N VAL A 466 -6.33 18.87 26.17
CA VAL A 466 -5.91 18.63 27.56
C VAL A 466 -4.72 19.53 27.83
N VAL A 467 -4.77 20.35 28.85
CA VAL A 467 -3.59 21.10 29.30
C VAL A 467 -2.74 20.20 30.19
N ILE A 468 -1.43 20.29 30.06
CA ILE A 468 -0.47 19.61 30.93
C ILE A 468 0.61 20.61 31.31
N MET A 469 0.92 20.74 32.59
CA MET A 469 1.76 21.82 33.07
C MET A 469 2.80 21.33 34.07
N LEU A 470 4.02 21.85 33.91
CA LEU A 470 5.03 21.78 34.96
C LEU A 470 4.97 23.08 35.75
N VAL A 471 4.58 22.98 37.03
CA VAL A 471 4.53 24.13 37.93
C VAL A 471 5.92 24.36 38.52
N ILE A 472 6.44 25.58 38.37
CA ILE A 472 7.81 25.96 38.69
C ILE A 472 7.80 26.97 39.84
N ASP A 473 8.56 26.68 40.88
CA ASP A 473 8.97 27.64 41.90
C ASP A 473 10.36 28.16 41.51
N SER A 474 10.37 29.35 40.92
CA SER A 474 11.59 29.99 40.41
C SER A 474 12.52 30.47 41.52
N GLU A 475 12.00 30.76 42.71
CA GLU A 475 12.82 31.28 43.82
C GLU A 475 13.64 30.17 44.47
N ASN A 476 13.08 28.96 44.58
CA ASN A 476 13.71 27.82 45.23
C ASN A 476 14.26 26.77 44.25
N ASP A 477 14.26 27.05 42.95
CA ASP A 477 14.72 26.17 41.87
C ASP A 477 14.18 24.73 41.93
N ARG A 478 12.85 24.62 42.05
CA ARG A 478 12.14 23.35 42.19
C ARG A 478 10.87 23.32 41.34
N ALA A 479 10.42 22.11 41.01
CA ALA A 479 9.22 21.89 40.23
C ALA A 479 8.26 20.97 40.97
N LEU A 480 6.96 21.21 40.82
CA LEU A 480 5.92 20.38 41.39
C LEU A 480 5.67 19.18 40.49
N LEU A 481 5.71 17.98 41.05
CA LEU A 481 5.27 16.75 40.39
C LEU A 481 4.19 16.08 41.23
N SER A 482 3.28 15.38 40.56
CA SER A 482 2.19 14.63 41.18
C SER A 482 2.28 13.13 40.86
N LYS A 483 1.65 12.36 41.74
CA LYS A 483 1.51 10.91 41.63
C LYS A 483 0.02 10.59 41.57
N GLN A 484 -0.45 10.06 40.44
CA GLN A 484 -1.85 9.64 40.30
C GLN A 484 -2.07 8.23 40.84
N SER A 485 -3.23 8.00 41.45
CA SER A 485 -3.66 6.71 42.00
C SER A 485 -3.75 5.57 40.97
N ARG A 486 -3.92 5.91 39.68
CA ARG A 486 -4.10 4.97 38.56
C ARG A 486 -2.81 4.60 37.82
N PHE A 487 -1.71 5.30 38.08
CA PHE A 487 -0.45 5.08 37.35
C PHE A 487 0.40 3.96 37.96
N VAL A 488 1.44 3.54 37.22
CA VAL A 488 2.44 2.56 37.68
C VAL A 488 2.96 3.00 39.06
N PRO A 489 3.05 2.11 40.06
CA PRO A 489 3.55 2.47 41.39
C PRO A 489 4.90 3.19 41.28
N ARG A 490 4.97 4.43 41.82
CA ARG A 490 6.15 5.33 41.88
C ARG A 490 6.41 6.22 40.67
N MET A 491 5.46 6.38 39.73
CA MET A 491 5.59 7.37 38.65
C MET A 491 5.16 8.77 39.10
N TRP A 492 6.05 9.75 38.93
CA TRP A 492 5.82 11.18 39.18
C TRP A 492 5.73 11.93 37.86
N SER A 493 4.69 12.75 37.66
CA SER A 493 4.41 13.43 36.39
C SER A 493 3.95 14.87 36.60
N CYS A 494 3.85 15.62 35.51
CA CYS A 494 3.13 16.89 35.46
C CYS A 494 1.64 16.72 35.79
N LEU A 495 1.04 17.79 36.30
CA LEU A 495 -0.41 17.95 36.43
C LEU A 495 -1.05 18.09 35.05
N ALA A 496 -2.30 17.66 34.88
CA ALA A 496 -2.98 17.73 33.60
C ALA A 496 -4.49 17.61 33.73
N GLY A 497 -5.23 18.37 32.92
CA GLY A 497 -6.69 18.30 32.91
C GLY A 497 -7.35 18.83 31.64
N PHE A 498 -8.66 18.59 31.55
CA PHE A 498 -9.44 18.92 30.37
C PHE A 498 -9.84 20.39 30.36
N ILE A 499 -10.02 20.92 29.15
CA ILE A 499 -10.46 22.30 28.97
C ILE A 499 -11.98 22.35 28.94
N GLU A 500 -12.56 23.29 29.68
CA GLU A 500 -14.00 23.49 29.68
C GLU A 500 -14.50 24.34 28.49
N PRO A 501 -15.76 24.18 28.05
CA PRO A 501 -16.33 25.02 27.00
C PRO A 501 -16.33 26.51 27.39
N GLY A 502 -15.59 27.32 26.63
CA GLY A 502 -15.49 28.77 26.84
C GLY A 502 -14.27 29.21 27.66
N GLU A 503 -13.45 28.27 28.11
CA GLU A 503 -12.22 28.52 28.87
C GLU A 503 -10.99 28.65 27.93
N SER A 504 -10.08 29.56 28.24
CA SER A 504 -8.76 29.63 27.57
C SER A 504 -7.78 28.58 28.10
N LEU A 505 -6.72 28.27 27.35
CA LEU A 505 -5.72 27.27 27.78
C LEU A 505 -5.07 27.69 29.10
N GLU A 506 -4.78 28.97 29.26
CA GLU A 506 -4.13 29.52 30.43
C GLU A 506 -5.06 29.59 31.65
N GLU A 507 -6.37 29.79 31.44
CA GLU A 507 -7.37 29.66 32.51
C GLU A 507 -7.47 28.21 32.98
N ALA A 508 -7.53 27.24 32.05
CA ALA A 508 -7.52 25.83 32.38
C ALA A 508 -6.27 25.45 33.19
N VAL A 509 -5.09 25.92 32.79
CA VAL A 509 -3.86 25.68 33.57
C VAL A 509 -4.00 26.17 35.00
N ARG A 510 -4.57 27.36 35.23
CA ARG A 510 -4.75 27.92 36.58
C ARG A 510 -5.78 27.16 37.39
N ARG A 511 -6.89 26.77 36.76
CA ARG A 511 -7.97 26.03 37.40
C ARG A 511 -7.49 24.65 37.82
N GLU A 512 -6.90 23.88 36.91
CA GLU A 512 -6.41 22.53 37.18
C GLU A 512 -5.32 22.52 38.28
N THR A 513 -4.38 23.48 38.29
CA THR A 513 -3.39 23.56 39.37
C THR A 513 -4.00 23.93 40.72
N TRP A 514 -5.08 24.73 40.72
CA TRP A 514 -5.76 25.09 41.95
C TRP A 514 -6.62 23.93 42.48
N GLU A 515 -7.36 23.25 41.60
CA GLU A 515 -8.24 22.14 41.95
C GLU A 515 -7.47 20.92 42.43
N GLU A 516 -6.42 20.51 41.70
CA GLU A 516 -5.69 19.26 42.00
C GLU A 516 -4.74 19.39 43.21
N VAL A 517 -4.11 20.57 43.40
CA VAL A 517 -3.01 20.74 44.38
C VAL A 517 -3.06 22.04 45.19
N GLY A 518 -4.06 22.91 44.98
CA GLY A 518 -4.19 24.17 45.72
C GLY A 518 -3.14 25.24 45.39
N ILE A 519 -2.42 25.11 44.27
CA ILE A 519 -1.35 26.05 43.91
C ILE A 519 -1.89 27.13 42.96
N GLU A 520 -1.78 28.39 43.39
CA GLU A 520 -2.03 29.54 42.54
C GLU A 520 -0.84 29.75 41.60
N VAL A 521 -1.09 29.89 40.30
CA VAL A 521 -0.06 30.16 39.31
C VAL A 521 -0.28 31.51 38.62
N GLY A 522 0.83 32.21 38.39
CA GLY A 522 0.88 33.52 37.77
C GLY A 522 1.02 33.45 36.25
N GLU A 523 2.27 33.59 35.79
CA GLU A 523 2.62 33.49 34.39
C GLU A 523 2.46 32.04 33.90
N VAL A 524 1.89 31.89 32.70
CA VAL A 524 1.69 30.60 32.04
C VAL A 524 2.29 30.72 30.63
N VAL A 525 3.26 29.88 30.31
CA VAL A 525 4.05 29.94 29.09
C VAL A 525 3.87 28.65 28.30
N TYR A 526 3.40 28.77 27.07
CA TYR A 526 3.31 27.63 26.16
C TYR A 526 4.69 27.03 25.87
N HIS A 527 4.80 25.71 25.97
CA HIS A 527 6.02 24.96 25.67
C HIS A 527 5.91 24.19 24.35
N SER A 528 4.93 23.29 24.25
CA SER A 528 4.78 22.37 23.12
C SER A 528 3.38 21.76 23.10
N SER A 529 3.02 21.03 22.05
CA SER A 529 1.81 20.21 22.02
C SER A 529 2.11 18.83 21.45
N GLN A 530 1.31 17.83 21.82
CA GLN A 530 1.47 16.45 21.38
C GLN A 530 0.10 15.78 21.14
N PRO A 531 -0.15 15.19 19.97
CA PRO A 531 -1.28 14.27 19.78
C PRO A 531 -1.16 13.10 20.76
N TRP A 532 -2.24 12.78 21.47
CA TRP A 532 -2.25 11.71 22.47
C TRP A 532 -3.23 10.59 22.11
N PRO A 533 -2.82 9.64 21.27
CA PRO A 533 -3.69 8.61 20.75
C PRO A 533 -3.84 7.42 21.70
N VAL A 534 -3.50 7.56 22.99
CA VAL A 534 -3.59 6.50 24.01
C VAL A 534 -4.54 6.85 25.17
N GLY A 535 -5.45 7.80 24.91
CA GLY A 535 -6.57 8.13 25.79
C GLY A 535 -7.57 6.98 25.95
N PRO A 536 -8.60 7.14 26.81
CA PRO A 536 -9.68 6.16 26.94
C PRO A 536 -10.41 5.92 25.62
N ASN A 537 -10.96 4.72 25.41
CA ASN A 537 -11.70 4.37 24.17
C ASN A 537 -12.92 5.27 23.92
N SER A 538 -13.44 5.95 24.94
CA SER A 538 -14.52 6.94 24.82
C SER A 538 -14.05 8.29 24.27
N MET A 539 -12.74 8.53 24.20
CA MET A 539 -12.13 9.80 23.83
C MET A 539 -10.85 9.60 22.99
N PRO A 540 -11.00 9.12 21.75
CA PRO A 540 -9.89 8.66 20.89
C PRO A 540 -8.88 9.74 20.46
N CYS A 541 -9.29 11.00 20.43
CA CYS A 541 -8.61 12.08 19.71
C CYS A 541 -8.16 13.20 20.68
N GLN A 542 -7.28 12.90 21.62
CA GLN A 542 -6.78 13.90 22.58
C GLN A 542 -5.60 14.69 22.01
N LEU A 543 -5.55 15.99 22.31
CA LEU A 543 -4.41 16.85 22.04
C LEU A 543 -3.89 17.40 23.37
N MET A 544 -2.70 16.96 23.79
CA MET A 544 -2.06 17.52 24.98
C MET A 544 -1.33 18.82 24.62
N VAL A 545 -1.52 19.85 25.43
CA VAL A 545 -0.90 21.17 25.28
C VAL A 545 -0.10 21.47 26.53
N GLY A 546 1.22 21.53 26.36
CA GLY A 546 2.21 21.63 27.43
C GLY A 546 2.53 23.07 27.81
N PHE A 547 2.57 23.35 29.10
CA PHE A 547 2.87 24.67 29.66
C PHE A 547 3.91 24.63 30.79
N PHE A 548 4.68 25.70 30.89
CA PHE A 548 5.33 26.08 32.14
C PHE A 548 4.43 27.06 32.89
N ALA A 549 4.14 26.76 34.15
CA ALA A 549 3.32 27.61 35.01
C ALA A 549 4.15 28.06 36.21
N TYR A 550 4.21 29.35 36.50
CA TYR A 550 5.03 29.88 37.58
C TYR A 550 4.20 30.07 38.85
N ALA A 551 4.61 29.42 39.94
CA ALA A 551 3.87 29.42 41.19
C ALA A 551 3.87 30.79 41.89
N LYS A 552 2.73 31.18 42.43
CA LYS A 552 2.55 32.33 43.34
C LYS A 552 2.36 31.89 44.80
N SER A 553 1.76 30.71 45.00
CA SER A 553 1.67 30.05 46.31
C SER A 553 2.52 28.77 46.32
N LEU A 554 2.94 28.34 47.52
CA LEU A 554 3.83 27.19 47.69
C LEU A 554 3.25 26.09 48.57
N GLU A 555 2.14 26.36 49.27
CA GLU A 555 1.44 25.41 50.13
C GLU A 555 0.63 24.44 49.28
N ILE A 556 0.98 23.16 49.34
CA ILE A 556 0.33 22.10 48.57
C ILE A 556 -0.87 21.58 49.36
N ASN A 557 -2.05 21.59 48.75
CA ASN A 557 -3.25 20.93 49.23
C ASN A 557 -3.76 19.95 48.18
N VAL A 558 -3.41 18.68 48.32
CA VAL A 558 -3.70 17.64 47.32
C VAL A 558 -5.15 17.18 47.41
N ASP A 559 -5.86 17.23 46.28
CA ASP A 559 -7.13 16.51 46.15
C ASP A 559 -6.87 15.00 46.10
N LYS A 560 -7.27 14.30 47.17
CA LYS A 560 -7.08 12.86 47.32
C LYS A 560 -8.08 12.02 46.52
N GLU A 561 -9.10 12.63 45.91
CA GLU A 561 -10.00 11.91 45.00
C GLU A 561 -9.29 11.60 43.67
N GLU A 562 -8.44 12.51 43.19
CA GLU A 562 -7.76 12.40 41.90
C GLU A 562 -6.28 11.99 42.04
N LEU A 563 -5.57 12.56 43.01
CA LEU A 563 -4.13 12.37 43.20
C LEU A 563 -3.80 11.57 44.47
N GLU A 564 -2.81 10.69 44.36
CA GLU A 564 -2.24 10.01 45.53
C GLU A 564 -1.37 10.99 46.33
N ASP A 565 -0.53 11.77 45.64
CA ASP A 565 0.40 12.72 46.26
C ASP A 565 0.87 13.82 45.29
N ALA A 566 1.39 14.92 45.82
CA ALA A 566 2.09 15.95 45.06
C ALA A 566 3.19 16.60 45.90
N GLN A 567 4.38 16.78 45.32
CA GLN A 567 5.57 17.24 46.04
C GLN A 567 6.43 18.16 45.18
N TRP A 568 7.08 19.11 45.86
CA TRP A 568 8.13 19.92 45.27
C TRP A 568 9.43 19.12 45.18
N HIS A 569 9.98 18.99 43.98
CA HIS A 569 11.26 18.32 43.73
C HIS A 569 12.30 19.32 43.25
N SER A 570 13.48 19.27 43.86
CA SER A 570 14.62 20.05 43.42
C SER A 570 15.05 19.64 42.01
N ARG A 571 15.63 20.58 41.27
CA ARG A 571 16.17 20.31 39.94
C ARG A 571 17.15 19.13 39.91
N GLU A 572 17.95 18.96 40.97
CA GLU A 572 18.92 17.86 41.07
C GLU A 572 18.26 16.49 41.24
N GLU A 573 17.18 16.39 42.01
CA GLU A 573 16.40 15.16 42.14
C GLU A 573 15.75 14.77 40.81
N VAL A 574 15.20 15.76 40.10
CA VAL A 574 14.61 15.54 38.77
C VAL A 574 15.66 15.09 37.76
N ARG A 575 16.86 15.68 37.76
CA ARG A 575 17.98 15.24 36.91
C ARG A 575 18.38 13.79 37.16
N LYS A 576 18.39 13.35 38.43
CA LYS A 576 18.67 11.96 38.80
C LYS A 576 17.58 11.01 38.32
N ALA A 577 16.31 11.39 38.42
CA ALA A 577 15.20 10.59 37.93
C ALA A 577 15.17 10.44 36.39
N LEU A 578 15.73 11.41 35.66
CA LEU A 578 15.89 11.37 34.21
C LEU A 578 17.07 10.48 33.74
N ALA A 579 17.80 9.83 34.65
CA ALA A 579 18.95 8.98 34.27
C ALA A 579 18.53 7.75 33.43
N PHE A 580 19.25 7.51 32.34
CA PHE A 580 18.94 6.56 31.25
C PHE A 580 18.75 5.09 31.68
N THR A 581 19.26 4.69 32.85
CA THR A 581 19.31 3.28 33.28
C THR A 581 17.94 2.67 33.63
N GLU A 582 17.02 3.46 34.19
CA GLU A 582 15.69 2.95 34.58
C GLU A 582 14.76 2.81 33.37
N TYR A 583 14.92 3.69 32.39
CA TYR A 583 14.19 3.63 31.13
C TYR A 583 14.49 2.38 30.30
N LYS A 584 15.76 2.01 30.21
CA LYS A 584 16.19 0.83 29.46
C LYS A 584 15.62 -0.46 30.04
N LYS A 585 15.51 -0.55 31.38
CA LYS A 585 14.86 -1.70 32.05
C LYS A 585 13.37 -1.76 31.70
N ALA A 586 12.64 -0.66 31.81
CA ALA A 586 11.21 -0.61 31.49
C ALA A 586 10.92 -1.00 30.04
N GLN A 587 11.75 -0.53 29.10
CA GLN A 587 11.69 -0.88 27.68
C GLN A 587 11.91 -2.39 27.47
N GLN A 588 12.96 -2.97 28.06
CA GLN A 588 13.26 -4.41 27.96
C GLN A 588 12.14 -5.29 28.51
N THR A 589 11.58 -4.92 29.68
CA THR A 589 10.45 -5.65 30.27
C THR A 589 9.21 -5.59 29.37
N ALA A 590 8.89 -4.41 28.82
CA ALA A 590 7.76 -4.25 27.91
C ALA A 590 7.97 -5.04 26.59
N ALA A 591 9.18 -5.01 26.02
CA ALA A 591 9.53 -5.76 24.81
C ALA A 591 9.39 -7.27 25.01
N SER A 592 9.91 -7.81 26.12
CA SER A 592 9.76 -9.22 26.50
C SER A 592 8.28 -9.63 26.59
N LYS A 593 7.43 -8.76 27.15
CA LYS A 593 5.99 -9.02 27.22
C LYS A 593 5.32 -9.05 25.85
N VAL A 594 5.60 -8.07 24.98
CA VAL A 594 5.09 -8.05 23.61
C VAL A 594 5.48 -9.33 22.87
N GLU A 595 6.71 -9.79 23.09
CA GLU A 595 7.20 -11.03 22.51
C GLU A 595 6.44 -12.25 23.02
N GLN A 596 6.23 -12.38 24.33
CA GLN A 596 5.44 -13.47 24.91
C GLN A 596 4.00 -13.50 24.39
N MET A 597 3.39 -12.32 24.20
CA MET A 597 2.06 -12.20 23.60
C MET A 597 2.05 -12.69 22.15
N CYS A 598 3.04 -12.30 21.34
CA CYS A 598 3.12 -12.69 19.93
C CYS A 598 3.57 -14.14 19.70
N LYS A 599 4.27 -14.77 20.67
CA LYS A 599 4.57 -16.21 20.68
C LYS A 599 3.42 -17.07 21.22
N GLY A 600 2.32 -16.46 21.69
CA GLY A 600 1.14 -17.17 22.20
C GLY A 600 1.33 -17.79 23.59
N VAL A 601 2.26 -17.26 24.40
CA VAL A 601 2.68 -17.86 25.68
C VAL A 601 1.82 -17.42 26.87
N GLU A 602 1.13 -16.28 26.85
CA GLU A 602 0.34 -15.81 28.00
C GLU A 602 -1.19 -15.86 27.83
N LYS A 603 -1.83 -16.59 28.74
CA LYS A 603 -3.23 -16.42 29.17
C LYS A 603 -3.29 -15.28 30.20
N THR A 604 -4.08 -14.24 29.92
CA THR A 604 -4.72 -13.32 30.89
C THR A 604 -3.98 -13.06 32.23
N HIS A 605 -2.99 -12.16 32.23
CA HIS A 605 -2.50 -11.54 33.48
C HIS A 605 -2.35 -10.01 33.34
N SER A 606 -3.01 -9.30 34.26
CA SER A 606 -3.07 -7.83 34.38
C SER A 606 -1.75 -7.26 34.91
N LEU A 607 -1.25 -6.20 34.25
CA LEU A 607 0.04 -5.52 34.47
C LEU A 607 0.25 -4.86 35.85
N SER A 608 -0.77 -4.78 36.70
CA SER A 608 -0.69 -4.03 37.96
C SER A 608 0.11 -4.72 39.08
N LYS A 609 0.57 -5.96 38.91
CA LYS A 609 1.16 -6.75 40.02
C LYS A 609 2.63 -7.16 39.90
N GLU A 610 3.31 -6.97 38.76
CA GLU A 610 4.67 -7.53 38.54
C GLU A 610 5.83 -6.53 38.57
N PHE A 611 5.60 -5.25 38.90
CA PHE A 611 6.69 -4.29 39.16
C PHE A 611 7.53 -4.60 40.43
N ASN A 612 7.29 -5.75 41.08
CA ASN A 612 7.78 -6.07 42.41
C ASN A 612 8.83 -7.18 42.49
N VAL A 613 9.36 -7.70 41.39
CA VAL A 613 10.36 -8.78 41.48
C VAL A 613 11.48 -8.58 40.46
N GLU A 614 12.49 -7.78 40.83
CA GLU A 614 13.90 -8.19 40.74
C GLU A 614 14.81 -7.16 41.46
N SER A 615 15.76 -7.69 42.20
CA SER A 615 16.56 -7.03 43.24
C SER A 615 17.60 -6.04 42.70
N GLY A 616 17.40 -4.77 43.01
CA GLY A 616 18.37 -3.66 42.97
C GLY A 616 17.71 -2.43 43.58
N GLU A 617 18.44 -1.53 44.25
CA GLU A 617 17.89 -0.28 44.81
C GLU A 617 17.16 0.49 43.69
N LEU A 618 15.82 0.39 43.70
CA LEU A 618 14.96 1.09 42.73
C LEU A 618 15.06 2.58 43.03
N ALA A 619 15.21 3.41 41.99
CA ALA A 619 15.26 4.85 42.15
C ALA A 619 14.01 5.35 42.91
N PRO A 620 14.15 6.31 43.84
CA PRO A 620 13.04 6.80 44.67
C PRO A 620 11.95 7.52 43.86
N MET A 621 12.27 7.95 42.65
CA MET A 621 11.39 8.67 41.73
C MET A 621 11.64 8.19 40.29
N PHE A 622 10.56 7.95 39.55
CA PHE A 622 10.56 7.66 38.11
C PHE A 622 9.62 8.64 37.40
N VAL A 623 10.06 9.24 36.29
CA VAL A 623 9.25 10.19 35.49
C VAL A 623 8.91 9.60 34.11
N PRO A 624 7.84 10.07 33.42
CA PRO A 624 7.44 9.55 32.12
C PRO A 624 8.58 9.42 31.12
N GLY A 625 8.46 8.45 30.20
CA GLY A 625 9.47 8.20 29.15
C GLY A 625 9.59 9.34 28.12
N PRO A 626 10.67 9.36 27.34
CA PRO A 626 11.09 10.48 26.49
C PRO A 626 10.13 10.90 25.39
N PHE A 627 9.10 10.11 25.10
CA PHE A 627 8.06 10.45 24.13
C PHE A 627 6.81 11.08 24.74
N ALA A 628 6.68 11.14 26.07
CA ALA A 628 5.56 11.82 26.71
C ALA A 628 5.85 13.32 26.79
N ILE A 629 4.86 14.16 26.49
CA ILE A 629 4.97 15.62 26.66
C ILE A 629 5.40 16.02 28.08
N ALA A 630 4.99 15.26 29.10
CA ALA A 630 5.45 15.43 30.48
C ALA A 630 6.98 15.31 30.58
N HIS A 631 7.59 14.33 29.90
CA HIS A 631 9.05 14.20 29.87
C HIS A 631 9.69 15.40 29.19
N HIS A 632 9.12 15.90 28.09
CA HIS A 632 9.65 17.07 27.40
C HIS A 632 9.60 18.33 28.28
N LEU A 633 8.51 18.54 29.03
CA LEU A 633 8.41 19.63 30.01
C LEU A 633 9.47 19.48 31.12
N ILE A 634 9.52 18.31 31.75
CA ILE A 634 10.41 18.03 32.89
C ILE A 634 11.88 18.14 32.47
N SER A 635 12.27 17.54 31.34
CA SER A 635 13.65 17.56 30.82
C SER A 635 14.09 18.95 30.37
N SER A 636 13.24 19.69 29.66
CA SER A 636 13.55 21.05 29.20
C SER A 636 13.71 22.01 30.37
N TRP A 637 12.89 21.86 31.42
CA TRP A 637 13.12 22.58 32.66
C TRP A 637 14.43 22.13 33.33
N ALA A 638 14.67 20.83 33.54
CA ALA A 638 15.83 20.33 34.28
C ALA A 638 17.19 20.64 33.62
N PHE A 639 17.25 20.72 32.28
CA PHE A 639 18.46 20.95 31.50
C PHE A 639 18.34 22.17 30.56
N PRO A 640 18.35 23.41 31.08
CA PRO A 640 18.12 24.62 30.28
C PRO A 640 19.31 24.96 29.35
N ASP A 641 20.55 24.61 29.74
CA ASP A 641 21.79 24.98 29.03
C ASP A 641 22.36 23.89 28.12
N LYS A 642 21.76 22.70 28.11
CA LYS A 642 22.20 21.60 27.26
C LYS A 642 21.22 21.43 26.11
N ASP A 643 21.72 21.62 24.88
CA ASP A 643 21.36 20.69 23.81
C ASP A 643 21.85 19.31 24.28
N VAL A 644 20.98 18.55 24.94
CA VAL A 644 21.34 17.36 25.73
C VAL A 644 22.04 16.32 24.85
N ASN A 645 23.35 16.20 25.02
CA ASN A 645 24.20 15.02 24.79
C ASN A 645 23.75 14.05 23.68
N GLY A 646 24.11 14.32 22.42
CA GLY A 646 24.40 13.29 21.40
C GLY A 646 23.25 12.39 20.92
N ILE A 647 22.04 12.57 21.44
CA ILE A 647 20.78 12.10 20.86
C ILE A 647 19.96 13.36 20.68
N GLU A 648 19.59 13.70 19.45
CA GLU A 648 18.86 14.93 19.13
C GLU A 648 17.53 15.03 19.89
N CYS A 649 17.55 15.57 21.11
CA CYS A 649 16.38 16.09 21.83
C CYS A 649 15.85 17.39 21.20
N ARG A 650 16.45 17.86 20.10
CA ARG A 650 15.89 18.83 19.15
C ARG A 650 15.12 18.19 18.00
N SER A 651 14.89 16.88 18.01
CA SER A 651 13.72 16.36 17.32
C SER A 651 12.48 16.79 18.12
N LYS A 652 12.06 18.05 17.91
CA LYS A 652 10.62 18.28 17.67
C LYS A 652 10.18 17.08 16.83
N GLN A 653 9.08 16.40 17.21
CA GLN A 653 8.41 15.41 16.37
C GLN A 653 8.79 15.68 14.92
N PRO A 654 9.46 14.74 14.22
CA PRO A 654 10.20 15.04 13.00
C PRO A 654 9.45 16.12 12.22
N SER A 655 10.05 17.32 12.17
CA SER A 655 9.43 18.47 11.53
C SER A 655 9.20 18.25 10.02
N GLY A 656 9.57 17.08 9.51
CA GLY A 656 9.00 16.48 8.31
C GLY A 656 7.80 15.59 8.65
N SER A 657 6.60 16.12 8.39
CA SER A 657 5.59 15.48 7.52
C SER A 657 5.12 14.03 7.78
N MET A 658 5.55 13.31 8.81
CA MET A 658 5.02 11.96 9.07
C MET A 658 3.67 11.98 9.80
N SER A 659 3.38 13.05 10.55
CA SER A 659 2.05 13.33 11.10
C SER A 659 1.10 13.97 10.07
N ASN A 660 1.64 14.40 8.92
CA ASN A 660 0.93 14.91 7.75
C ASN A 660 1.14 13.99 6.53
N LEU A 661 1.30 12.69 6.74
CA LEU A 661 1.08 11.72 5.66
C LEU A 661 -0.31 11.92 5.05
#